data_AF-A0A835YVI3-F1
#
_entry.id   AF-A0A835YVI3-F1
#
_cell.length_a   1.000
_cell.length_b   1.000
_cell.length_c   1.000
_cell.angle_alpha   90.00
_cell.angle_beta   90.00
_cell.angle_gamma   90.00
#
_symmetry.space_group_name_H-M   'P 1'
#
loop_
_entity.id
_entity.type
_entity.pdbx_description
1 polymer ?
#
loop_
_entity_poly.entity_id
_entity_poly.type
_entity_poly.pdbx_seq_one_letter_code
_entity_poly.pdbx_strand_id
1 'polypeptide(L)'
;MKAVFAGVLPPEAVPLAKHLQGVGFDIVTAASPSAHDALSNASVPHTNDPDGSNPAQAAIVVAGINSQPESLSAHAIVRAAALQHDAVLVAVDPADYEWLTGAIQSTSSVGAPVDVLVVGSGGREHAMALALAASPRVAVVHCAPGNGGTDGAAGGKVRNAPSVAANDIAALVAYATANGIALAAVGPEVPLVAGAADALRAAGVAVFGPSAAAARLEASKAFSKDFMARHGIRTARYCNFTDCEKAKEHIRAIDYPVVVKASGLAAGKGVIMPATKDEALAAVESVMVKKEFGDAGTEVVIEEFLEGEEVSVLAFCDGKRSVCMPGAQDHKRALDGDQGLNTGGMGAYAPAPCLTPALARECAAVCQRTVEAMAKEGAPFVGVLFAGFMLTRDGPVVLEFNVRMGDPETEALLPLLESDLFEVMSACAEGRLNEVQVTFKNASAATIVMAAGGYPETYPKGMPIEGLAAASAMEGVTVYHAGTTQQDGVVKVSYGQNLSCSSTASSQEDGVASGGRVLSVTGVGKDFASALDRAYKAVRAISFAPCHYRKDIGHRARTAPLRIGVLGSGNGTALGPVLEAIAAGKLNAKVVQVCTNKPGAPILERAAAAGAPAALVAVDGRARAAYDAEVTALLEDAGAELVLLVGYMRILSDEFCARWAERCLNVHPSLLPDFSGGMDLQVHEAVIAAGKAKSGCTVHFVTATVDGGPIVVQREVAVAAGETPQSLRAKVQACEGPAFIEALEMFMAGKAKGGVSYKDAGVDIDAGNALVERIKPACKSTVRPGCDADLGGFGGLFDLAAAGFASPDTILIGATDGVGTKLKIAQTVGDHRGVGIDLVAMCVNDLIVAGGEPLFFLDYYATGKLTIEEAAVVVESIAEGCRQANCGLIGGETAEMPSMYPAGEYDLAGFAVGAVIKGDVLPVALSPGDVVLGLKSSGVHSNGFSLVRKIIELEGMQFTDAAPFDDSGRTLADALLTPTRIYVRAIMPLLKAKLLKALAHITGGGLPENLPRVLSKDLTVHIDVAASGWALPPVFKWLKAAGKVPQEELLRTLNCGIGMVLVLSPDKVAAAKELLAQAGETDILRLGTVQARVGDEPQVIVHGEVA
;
A
#
# COMPACT_ATOMS: atom_id res chain seq x y z
N MET A 1 22.80 -7.30 49.49
CA MET A 1 21.43 -7.22 50.04
C MET A 1 20.71 -8.52 49.72
N LYS A 2 20.12 -9.18 50.73
CA LYS A 2 19.30 -10.40 50.57
C LYS A 2 17.84 -9.98 50.42
N ALA A 3 17.14 -10.45 49.39
CA ALA A 3 15.68 -10.30 49.27
C ALA A 3 14.99 -11.55 49.82
N VAL A 4 14.00 -11.36 50.70
CA VAL A 4 13.26 -12.37 51.46
C VAL A 4 11.79 -12.27 51.08
N PHE A 5 11.12 -13.40 50.82
CA PHE A 5 9.67 -13.45 50.58
C PHE A 5 8.89 -13.67 51.87
N ALA A 6 7.73 -13.02 51.98
CA ALA A 6 6.72 -13.29 53.00
C ALA A 6 5.57 -14.10 52.38
N GLY A 7 5.31 -15.32 52.88
CA GLY A 7 4.12 -16.12 52.55
C GLY A 7 4.40 -17.54 52.03
N VAL A 8 3.42 -18.44 52.21
CA VAL A 8 3.43 -19.81 51.67
C VAL A 8 3.30 -19.73 50.15
N LEU A 9 4.23 -20.34 49.42
CA LEU A 9 4.21 -20.41 47.96
C LEU A 9 2.89 -21.05 47.47
N PRO A 10 2.14 -20.40 46.56
CA PRO A 10 0.95 -21.01 45.97
C PRO A 10 1.33 -22.28 45.19
N PRO A 11 0.44 -23.30 45.11
CA PRO A 11 0.76 -24.60 44.51
C PRO A 11 1.26 -24.51 43.06
N GLU A 12 0.80 -23.52 42.32
CA GLU A 12 1.22 -23.24 40.94
C GLU A 12 2.64 -22.66 40.80
N ALA A 13 3.22 -22.11 41.87
CA ALA A 13 4.59 -21.56 41.86
C ALA A 13 5.66 -22.60 42.25
N VAL A 14 5.25 -23.77 42.76
CA VAL A 14 6.15 -24.88 43.17
C VAL A 14 6.98 -25.46 42.01
N PRO A 15 6.46 -25.63 40.78
CA PRO A 15 7.24 -26.11 39.64
C PRO A 15 8.37 -25.14 39.26
N LEU A 16 8.08 -23.83 39.30
CA LEU A 16 9.05 -22.79 38.99
C LEU A 16 10.13 -22.70 40.06
N ALA A 17 9.76 -22.77 41.34
CA ALA A 17 10.73 -22.82 42.45
C ALA A 17 11.66 -24.04 42.36
N LYS A 18 11.14 -25.21 41.95
CA LYS A 18 11.94 -26.42 41.67
C LYS A 18 12.85 -26.25 40.46
N HIS A 19 12.38 -25.58 39.41
CA HIS A 19 13.19 -25.31 38.22
C HIS A 19 14.35 -24.36 38.56
N LEU A 20 14.10 -23.30 39.32
CA LEU A 20 15.11 -22.32 39.75
C LEU A 20 16.15 -22.92 40.71
N GLN A 21 15.75 -23.81 41.63
CA GLN A 21 16.70 -24.61 42.40
C GLN A 21 17.53 -25.56 41.52
N GLY A 22 16.93 -26.10 40.45
CA GLY A 22 17.60 -26.94 39.46
C GLY A 22 18.64 -26.21 38.59
N VAL A 23 18.55 -24.87 38.49
CA VAL A 23 19.53 -24.03 37.77
C VAL A 23 20.38 -23.16 38.71
N GLY A 24 20.44 -23.49 40.00
CA GLY A 24 21.44 -23.00 40.94
C GLY A 24 21.03 -21.83 41.86
N PHE A 25 19.73 -21.52 41.98
CA PHE A 25 19.24 -20.45 42.87
C PHE A 25 18.75 -20.99 44.24
N ASP A 26 19.17 -20.36 45.34
CA ASP A 26 18.77 -20.71 46.72
C ASP A 26 17.45 -20.04 47.18
N ILE A 27 16.66 -20.73 48.01
CA ILE A 27 15.37 -20.24 48.56
C ILE A 27 15.36 -20.36 50.09
N VAL A 28 15.09 -19.27 50.83
CA VAL A 28 15.10 -19.22 52.32
C VAL A 28 13.86 -18.49 52.88
N THR A 29 13.30 -18.97 54.01
CA THR A 29 12.13 -18.36 54.70
C THR A 29 12.34 -18.23 56.22
N ALA A 30 12.04 -17.06 56.83
CA ALA A 30 11.61 -16.90 58.25
C ALA A 30 11.52 -15.42 58.73
N ALA A 31 10.69 -15.21 59.76
CA ALA A 31 10.16 -13.98 60.35
C ALA A 31 11.08 -13.21 61.34
N SER A 32 11.10 -11.85 61.28
CA SER A 32 11.29 -10.93 62.43
C SER A 32 11.22 -9.42 62.01
N PRO A 33 11.07 -8.45 62.96
CA PRO A 33 10.51 -7.10 62.73
C PRO A 33 11.41 -6.00 62.12
N SER A 34 12.53 -6.31 61.48
CA SER A 34 13.47 -5.27 60.97
C SER A 34 13.26 -4.88 59.50
N ALA A 35 12.09 -5.18 58.92
CA ALA A 35 11.80 -4.95 57.50
C ALA A 35 11.03 -3.64 57.21
N HIS A 36 10.69 -2.86 58.24
CA HIS A 36 9.76 -1.74 58.12
C HIS A 36 10.38 -0.45 57.53
N ASP A 37 11.71 -0.28 57.59
CA ASP A 37 12.40 0.92 57.10
C ASP A 37 12.85 0.83 55.63
N ALA A 38 12.82 -0.36 55.02
CA ALA A 38 13.27 -0.55 53.64
C ALA A 38 12.13 -0.44 52.60
N LEU A 39 10.87 -0.54 53.04
CA LEU A 39 9.68 -0.54 52.18
C LEU A 39 9.01 0.85 52.03
N SER A 40 9.47 1.88 52.73
CA SER A 40 8.88 3.22 52.64
C SER A 40 9.29 4.03 51.41
N ASN A 41 10.24 3.55 50.59
CA ASN A 41 10.81 4.31 49.47
C ASN A 41 10.47 3.73 48.07
N ALA A 42 9.57 2.76 47.97
CA ALA A 42 9.09 2.24 46.69
C ALA A 42 7.56 2.34 46.65
N SER A 43 7.06 3.35 45.95
CA SER A 43 5.63 3.62 45.77
C SER A 43 5.01 2.64 44.78
N VAL A 44 4.30 1.63 45.30
CA VAL A 44 3.31 0.84 44.55
C VAL A 44 1.91 1.33 44.98
N PRO A 45 0.99 1.67 44.06
CA PRO A 45 -0.36 2.12 44.43
C PRO A 45 -1.23 0.94 44.90
N HIS A 46 -1.91 1.11 46.03
CA HIS A 46 -2.97 0.24 46.53
C HIS A 46 -4.25 0.39 45.69
N THR A 47 -4.83 -0.72 45.23
CA THR A 47 -6.24 -0.80 44.82
C THR A 47 -7.03 -1.53 45.91
N ASN A 48 -8.02 -0.85 46.49
CA ASN A 48 -9.12 -1.46 47.23
C ASN A 48 -10.29 -1.57 46.25
N ASP A 49 -10.77 -2.78 45.97
CA ASP A 49 -12.05 -3.01 45.30
C ASP A 49 -12.85 -4.05 46.11
N PRO A 50 -14.13 -3.82 46.48
CA PRO A 50 -14.89 -4.67 47.36
C PRO A 50 -15.89 -5.60 46.64
N ASP A 51 -15.54 -6.16 45.48
CA ASP A 51 -16.34 -7.23 44.87
C ASP A 51 -15.50 -8.40 44.35
N GLY A 52 -15.74 -9.56 44.96
CA GLY A 52 -14.95 -10.78 44.82
C GLY A 52 -15.15 -11.51 43.49
N SER A 53 -14.35 -11.15 42.48
CA SER A 53 -13.97 -12.07 41.41
C SER A 53 -12.48 -11.89 41.07
N ASN A 54 -11.72 -12.98 41.20
CA ASN A 54 -10.27 -13.03 41.34
C ASN A 54 -9.52 -12.82 40.00
N PRO A 55 -8.71 -11.76 39.81
CA PRO A 55 -7.63 -11.75 38.83
C PRO A 55 -6.32 -12.22 39.49
N ALA A 56 -5.55 -13.03 38.76
CA ALA A 56 -4.31 -13.64 39.22
C ALA A 56 -3.37 -12.62 39.91
N GLN A 57 -3.05 -12.88 41.18
CA GLN A 57 -2.04 -12.12 41.93
C GLN A 57 -0.67 -12.35 41.30
N ALA A 58 -0.11 -11.33 40.66
CA ALA A 58 1.27 -11.33 40.20
C ALA A 58 2.22 -11.38 41.41
N ALA A 59 2.88 -12.53 41.62
CA ALA A 59 3.95 -12.66 42.60
C ALA A 59 5.24 -12.02 42.05
N ILE A 60 5.69 -10.93 42.67
CA ILE A 60 6.93 -10.25 42.32
C ILE A 60 8.11 -11.06 42.85
N VAL A 61 8.95 -11.61 41.96
CA VAL A 61 10.19 -12.31 42.34
C VAL A 61 11.43 -11.48 41.98
N VAL A 62 12.15 -11.00 42.99
CA VAL A 62 13.42 -10.27 42.83
C VAL A 62 14.59 -11.21 43.16
N ALA A 63 15.39 -11.58 42.16
CA ALA A 63 16.63 -12.33 42.36
C ALA A 63 17.84 -11.47 41.98
N GLY A 64 18.74 -11.23 42.93
CA GLY A 64 20.02 -10.56 42.68
C GLY A 64 21.13 -11.58 42.40
N ILE A 65 21.90 -11.38 41.34
CA ILE A 65 23.09 -12.19 41.05
C ILE A 65 24.23 -11.67 41.92
N ASN A 66 24.76 -12.53 42.78
CA ASN A 66 25.97 -12.26 43.54
C ASN A 66 27.09 -13.09 42.90
N SER A 67 28.14 -12.42 42.43
CA SER A 67 29.34 -12.92 41.73
C SER A 67 29.23 -13.16 40.22
N GLN A 68 30.25 -12.65 39.52
CA GLN A 68 30.43 -12.71 38.06
C GLN A 68 30.68 -14.15 37.58
N PRO A 69 30.04 -14.57 36.48
CA PRO A 69 30.54 -15.64 35.62
C PRO A 69 30.88 -15.12 34.21
N GLU A 70 32.11 -15.38 33.77
CA GLU A 70 32.68 -14.97 32.47
C GLU A 70 32.07 -15.67 31.23
N SER A 71 30.80 -16.12 31.23
CA SER A 71 30.30 -16.91 30.08
C SER A 71 28.79 -16.90 29.81
N LEU A 72 28.12 -15.76 29.91
CA LEU A 72 26.74 -15.60 29.39
C LEU A 72 26.65 -14.33 28.54
N SER A 73 26.50 -14.51 27.23
CA SER A 73 26.31 -13.38 26.32
C SER A 73 24.91 -12.77 26.55
N ALA A 74 24.84 -11.43 26.57
CA ALA A 74 23.61 -10.66 26.77
C ALA A 74 22.46 -11.03 25.80
N HIS A 75 22.76 -11.74 24.70
CA HIS A 75 21.80 -12.30 23.76
C HIS A 75 20.87 -13.38 24.34
N ALA A 76 21.27 -14.09 25.40
CA ALA A 76 20.43 -15.13 25.99
C ALA A 76 19.27 -14.57 26.83
N ILE A 77 19.41 -13.35 27.37
CA ILE A 77 18.43 -12.75 28.29
C ILE A 77 17.28 -12.09 27.51
N VAL A 78 17.57 -11.52 26.33
CA VAL A 78 16.57 -10.86 25.48
C VAL A 78 15.69 -11.86 24.73
N ARG A 79 16.21 -13.06 24.44
CA ARG A 79 15.48 -14.07 23.64
C ARG A 79 14.39 -14.83 24.41
N ALA A 80 14.38 -14.76 25.75
CA ALA A 80 13.35 -15.38 26.57
C ALA A 80 12.09 -14.50 26.74
N ALA A 81 12.18 -13.19 26.50
CA ALA A 81 11.09 -12.23 26.72
C ALA A 81 10.18 -11.99 25.50
N ALA A 82 10.53 -12.55 24.34
CA ALA A 82 9.78 -12.37 23.10
C ALA A 82 8.75 -13.48 22.82
N LEU A 83 8.61 -14.46 23.73
CA LEU A 83 7.65 -15.56 23.60
C LEU A 83 6.69 -15.52 24.80
N GLN A 84 5.47 -15.06 24.51
CA GLN A 84 4.27 -14.97 25.37
C GLN A 84 4.06 -13.64 26.09
N HIS A 85 2.81 -13.18 26.01
CA HIS A 85 2.33 -11.92 26.57
C HIS A 85 2.53 -11.84 28.10
N ASP A 86 2.64 -10.58 28.54
CA ASP A 86 2.79 -10.03 29.90
C ASP A 86 4.22 -9.83 30.43
N ALA A 87 4.44 -8.59 30.85
CA ALA A 87 5.68 -7.87 31.14
C ALA A 87 6.82 -8.66 31.83
N VAL A 88 8.05 -8.46 31.32
CA VAL A 88 9.30 -8.78 32.01
C VAL A 88 10.06 -7.48 32.28
N LEU A 89 10.34 -7.18 33.56
CA LEU A 89 11.11 -6.01 33.99
C LEU A 89 12.58 -6.40 34.18
N VAL A 90 13.50 -5.74 33.47
CA VAL A 90 14.95 -5.94 33.58
C VAL A 90 15.57 -4.69 34.20
N ALA A 91 16.34 -4.83 35.28
CA ALA A 91 17.09 -3.73 35.90
C ALA A 91 18.49 -3.63 35.28
N VAL A 92 18.91 -2.40 34.93
CA VAL A 92 20.24 -2.07 34.39
C VAL A 92 20.91 -1.03 35.32
N ASP A 93 22.25 -1.04 35.35
CA ASP A 93 23.08 -0.15 36.19
C ASP A 93 22.90 1.32 35.75
N PRO A 94 22.83 2.30 36.68
CA PRO A 94 22.73 3.74 36.34
C PRO A 94 23.80 4.28 35.40
N ALA A 95 24.93 3.58 35.23
CA ALA A 95 25.97 3.97 34.26
C ALA A 95 25.57 3.74 32.78
N ASP A 96 24.54 2.93 32.50
CA ASP A 96 24.11 2.60 31.12
C ASP A 96 22.94 3.49 30.61
N TYR A 97 22.58 4.55 31.36
CA TYR A 97 21.38 5.38 31.11
C TYR A 97 21.50 6.30 29.88
N GLU A 98 22.71 6.71 29.49
CA GLU A 98 22.94 7.56 28.30
C GLU A 98 22.83 6.79 26.98
N TRP A 99 23.11 5.48 26.97
CA TRP A 99 22.98 4.64 25.78
C TRP A 99 21.51 4.30 25.49
N LEU A 100 20.70 4.07 26.52
CA LEU A 100 19.28 3.75 26.40
C LEU A 100 18.43 4.94 25.94
N THR A 101 18.78 6.16 26.36
CA THR A 101 18.05 7.38 25.98
C THR A 101 18.33 7.83 24.54
N GLY A 102 19.53 7.58 24.02
CA GLY A 102 19.85 7.78 22.60
C GLY A 102 19.17 6.78 21.65
N ALA A 103 18.86 5.56 22.12
CA ALA A 103 18.22 4.52 21.32
C ALA A 103 16.69 4.68 21.19
N ILE A 104 16.05 5.40 22.12
CA ILE A 104 14.58 5.56 22.17
C ILE A 104 14.08 6.71 21.26
N GLN A 105 14.96 7.64 20.87
CA GLN A 105 14.58 8.83 20.09
C GLN A 105 14.58 8.65 18.56
N SER A 106 14.94 7.48 18.01
CA SER A 106 15.09 7.28 16.56
C SER A 106 14.20 6.21 15.91
N THR A 107 13.12 5.74 16.54
CA THR A 107 12.31 4.65 15.95
C THR A 107 10.82 4.97 15.88
N SER A 108 10.38 5.49 14.74
CA SER A 108 9.12 5.08 14.13
C SER A 108 9.25 3.60 13.73
N SER A 109 9.01 2.69 14.68
CA SER A 109 8.85 1.22 14.55
C SER A 109 9.49 0.49 13.36
N VAL A 110 10.76 0.76 13.02
CA VAL A 110 11.55 -0.11 12.15
C VAL A 110 12.54 -0.82 13.07
N GLY A 111 12.35 -2.13 13.29
CA GLY A 111 13.33 -2.92 14.04
C GLY A 111 14.73 -2.80 13.43
N ALA A 112 15.78 -2.99 14.23
CA ALA A 112 17.16 -2.88 13.76
C ALA A 112 17.37 -3.67 12.45
N PRO A 113 18.07 -3.11 11.45
CA PRO A 113 18.33 -3.81 10.20
C PRO A 113 19.00 -5.17 10.43
N VAL A 114 18.55 -6.19 9.71
CA VAL A 114 19.01 -7.58 9.85
C VAL A 114 19.64 -8.11 8.56
N ASP A 115 20.44 -9.16 8.71
CA ASP A 115 21.00 -9.90 7.58
C ASP A 115 20.09 -11.08 7.21
N VAL A 116 19.97 -11.31 5.90
CA VAL A 116 19.11 -12.37 5.33
C VAL A 116 19.92 -13.27 4.40
N LEU A 117 19.54 -14.54 4.31
CA LEU A 117 20.20 -15.54 3.46
C LEU A 117 19.26 -15.96 2.33
N VAL A 118 19.69 -15.84 1.09
CA VAL A 118 19.03 -16.42 -0.09
C VAL A 118 19.85 -17.62 -0.56
N VAL A 119 19.23 -18.80 -0.56
CA VAL A 119 19.88 -20.05 -1.00
C VAL A 119 19.60 -20.27 -2.48
N GLY A 120 20.65 -20.39 -3.29
CA GLY A 120 20.60 -20.64 -4.73
C GLY A 120 21.48 -19.69 -5.55
N SER A 121 21.35 -19.75 -6.87
CA SER A 121 22.28 -19.10 -7.82
C SER A 121 21.65 -18.72 -9.18
N GLY A 122 20.35 -18.88 -9.35
CA GLY A 122 19.62 -18.60 -10.59
C GLY A 122 19.09 -17.17 -10.70
N GLY A 123 18.33 -16.91 -11.76
CA GLY A 123 17.67 -15.62 -12.00
C GLY A 123 16.61 -15.31 -10.95
N ARG A 124 15.86 -16.34 -10.54
CA ARG A 124 14.93 -16.30 -9.40
C ARG A 124 15.58 -15.81 -8.11
N GLU A 125 16.73 -16.37 -7.74
CA GLU A 125 17.42 -15.96 -6.51
C GLU A 125 17.97 -14.54 -6.61
N HIS A 126 18.42 -14.11 -7.80
CA HIS A 126 18.80 -12.73 -8.03
C HIS A 126 17.59 -11.79 -7.87
N ALA A 127 16.42 -12.14 -8.42
CA ALA A 127 15.19 -11.35 -8.25
C ALA A 127 14.76 -11.27 -6.77
N MET A 128 14.82 -12.38 -6.03
CA MET A 128 14.57 -12.39 -4.59
C MET A 128 15.57 -11.51 -3.84
N ALA A 129 16.87 -11.58 -4.16
CA ALA A 129 17.90 -10.82 -3.49
C ALA A 129 17.74 -9.31 -3.69
N LEU A 130 17.40 -8.87 -4.91
CA LEU A 130 17.13 -7.45 -5.19
C LEU A 130 15.88 -6.95 -4.47
N ALA A 131 14.81 -7.76 -4.47
CA ALA A 131 13.57 -7.39 -3.77
C ALA A 131 13.74 -7.34 -2.24
N LEU A 132 14.52 -8.24 -1.65
CA LEU A 132 14.86 -8.20 -0.22
C LEU A 132 15.78 -7.02 0.11
N ALA A 133 16.79 -6.73 -0.72
CA ALA A 133 17.71 -5.61 -0.50
C ALA A 133 17.04 -4.23 -0.56
N ALA A 134 15.89 -4.13 -1.24
CA ALA A 134 15.06 -2.92 -1.28
C ALA A 134 14.39 -2.60 0.07
N SER A 135 14.25 -3.58 0.96
CA SER A 135 13.69 -3.35 2.29
C SER A 135 14.62 -2.47 3.15
N PRO A 136 14.07 -1.48 3.88
CA PRO A 136 14.85 -0.71 4.86
C PRO A 136 15.27 -1.55 6.07
N ARG A 137 14.61 -2.69 6.32
CA ARG A 137 14.93 -3.61 7.42
C ARG A 137 16.01 -4.62 7.08
N VAL A 138 16.45 -4.68 5.83
CA VAL A 138 17.53 -5.57 5.40
C VAL A 138 18.83 -4.77 5.28
N ALA A 139 19.80 -5.16 6.11
CA ALA A 139 21.16 -4.64 6.08
C ALA A 139 21.96 -5.29 4.94
N VAL A 140 22.09 -6.62 4.97
CA VAL A 140 22.80 -7.39 3.95
C VAL A 140 21.98 -8.61 3.51
N VAL A 141 21.96 -8.85 2.19
CA VAL A 141 21.47 -10.10 1.60
C VAL A 141 22.68 -10.97 1.24
N HIS A 142 22.78 -12.13 1.87
CA HIS A 142 23.79 -13.13 1.55
C HIS A 142 23.22 -14.14 0.56
N CYS A 143 23.87 -14.35 -0.58
CA CYS A 143 23.47 -15.35 -1.58
C CYS A 143 24.40 -16.56 -1.54
N ALA A 144 23.88 -17.76 -1.26
CA ALA A 144 24.67 -18.99 -1.16
C ALA A 144 24.31 -19.99 -2.29
N PRO A 145 25.17 -20.17 -3.31
CA PRO A 145 26.45 -19.50 -3.55
C PRO A 145 26.34 -18.15 -4.29
N GLY A 146 25.16 -17.80 -4.82
CA GLY A 146 24.98 -16.63 -5.69
C GLY A 146 25.56 -16.82 -7.10
N ASN A 147 25.64 -15.73 -7.87
CA ASN A 147 26.18 -15.71 -9.24
C ASN A 147 26.88 -14.39 -9.59
N GLY A 148 27.37 -14.27 -10.82
CA GLY A 148 28.12 -13.10 -11.30
C GLY A 148 27.36 -11.77 -11.37
N GLY A 149 26.06 -11.76 -11.09
CA GLY A 149 25.26 -10.52 -11.00
C GLY A 149 24.78 -10.17 -9.60
N THR A 150 24.87 -11.09 -8.63
CA THR A 150 24.37 -10.84 -7.28
C THR A 150 25.38 -10.14 -6.38
N ASP A 151 26.69 -10.39 -6.54
CA ASP A 151 27.70 -9.76 -5.70
C ASP A 151 27.82 -8.25 -5.97
N GLY A 152 27.71 -7.43 -4.93
CA GLY A 152 27.74 -5.97 -5.06
C GLY A 152 26.45 -5.34 -5.60
N ALA A 153 25.41 -6.12 -5.86
CA ALA A 153 24.12 -5.63 -6.33
C ALA A 153 23.43 -4.74 -5.27
N ALA A 154 22.42 -3.96 -5.70
CA ALA A 154 21.65 -3.04 -4.86
C ALA A 154 22.53 -2.08 -4.03
N GLY A 155 23.54 -1.48 -4.66
CA GLY A 155 24.45 -0.53 -3.99
C GLY A 155 25.39 -1.19 -2.97
N GLY A 156 25.72 -2.47 -3.15
CA GLY A 156 26.61 -3.22 -2.25
C GLY A 156 25.90 -3.94 -1.09
N LYS A 157 24.56 -3.95 -1.07
CA LYS A 157 23.75 -4.66 -0.07
C LYS A 157 23.70 -6.18 -0.28
N VAL A 158 24.02 -6.67 -1.47
CA VAL A 158 24.01 -8.12 -1.76
C VAL A 158 25.44 -8.65 -1.83
N ARG A 159 25.70 -9.77 -1.16
CA ARG A 159 27.02 -10.43 -1.07
C ARG A 159 26.92 -11.91 -1.35
N ASN A 160 27.84 -12.45 -2.15
CA ASN A 160 27.88 -13.87 -2.38
C ASN A 160 28.67 -14.63 -1.29
N ALA A 161 28.23 -15.85 -1.01
CA ALA A 161 28.91 -16.85 -0.21
C ALA A 161 29.33 -18.04 -1.09
N PRO A 162 30.30 -17.86 -2.02
CA PRO A 162 30.59 -18.84 -3.07
C PRO A 162 31.13 -20.18 -2.54
N SER A 163 31.65 -20.20 -1.31
CA SER A 163 32.13 -21.41 -0.63
C SER A 163 31.01 -22.25 -0.01
N VAL A 164 29.76 -21.76 0.00
CA VAL A 164 28.60 -22.46 0.57
C VAL A 164 27.71 -22.93 -0.56
N ALA A 165 27.77 -24.23 -0.86
CA ALA A 165 26.92 -24.84 -1.88
C ALA A 165 25.46 -24.89 -1.41
N ALA A 166 24.52 -24.68 -2.33
CA ALA A 166 23.09 -24.64 -2.01
C ALA A 166 22.53 -25.97 -1.46
N ASN A 167 23.17 -27.10 -1.78
CA ASN A 167 22.81 -28.44 -1.31
C ASN A 167 23.62 -28.91 -0.08
N ASP A 168 24.60 -28.13 0.38
CA ASP A 168 25.35 -28.43 1.60
C ASP A 168 24.62 -27.83 2.82
N ILE A 169 23.66 -28.59 3.35
CA ILE A 169 22.81 -28.17 4.46
C ILE A 169 23.64 -27.84 5.71
N ALA A 170 24.70 -28.60 5.97
CA ALA A 170 25.55 -28.37 7.14
C ALA A 170 26.30 -27.04 7.01
N ALA A 171 26.85 -26.75 5.82
CA ALA A 171 27.50 -25.47 5.54
C ALA A 171 26.50 -24.31 5.58
N LEU A 172 25.27 -24.49 5.09
CA LEU A 172 24.21 -23.47 5.16
C LEU A 172 23.86 -23.11 6.61
N VAL A 173 23.66 -24.11 7.48
CA VAL A 173 23.36 -23.89 8.91
C VAL A 173 24.52 -23.22 9.62
N ALA A 174 25.76 -23.69 9.38
CA ALA A 174 26.96 -23.11 9.96
C ALA A 174 27.13 -21.64 9.53
N TYR A 175 26.94 -21.36 8.25
CA TYR A 175 27.02 -20.00 7.70
C TYR A 175 25.93 -19.09 8.28
N ALA A 176 24.68 -19.55 8.33
CA ALA A 176 23.57 -18.78 8.85
C ALA A 176 23.76 -18.42 10.33
N THR A 177 24.24 -19.37 11.12
CA THR A 177 24.52 -19.18 12.55
C THR A 177 25.69 -18.21 12.75
N ALA A 178 26.79 -18.39 12.00
CA ALA A 178 27.99 -17.57 12.14
C ALA A 178 27.77 -16.10 11.75
N ASN A 179 26.86 -15.82 10.81
CA ASN A 179 26.55 -14.47 10.34
C ASN A 179 25.29 -13.87 10.97
N GLY A 180 24.67 -14.53 11.95
CA GLY A 180 23.48 -13.99 12.64
C GLY A 180 22.28 -13.76 11.71
N ILE A 181 22.09 -14.64 10.72
CA ILE A 181 21.00 -14.52 9.75
C ILE A 181 19.64 -14.58 10.45
N ALA A 182 18.83 -13.54 10.25
CA ALA A 182 17.49 -13.45 10.84
C ALA A 182 16.46 -14.27 10.04
N LEU A 183 16.55 -14.24 8.71
CA LEU A 183 15.65 -14.93 7.79
C LEU A 183 16.44 -15.62 6.68
N ALA A 184 16.16 -16.90 6.44
CA ALA A 184 16.65 -17.65 5.29
C ALA A 184 15.51 -17.94 4.30
N ALA A 185 15.68 -17.58 3.03
CA ALA A 185 14.77 -17.85 1.94
C ALA A 185 15.41 -18.88 0.98
N VAL A 186 14.79 -20.05 0.85
CA VAL A 186 15.32 -21.14 0.02
C VAL A 186 14.69 -21.10 -1.37
N GLY A 187 15.49 -20.81 -2.39
CA GLY A 187 15.03 -20.66 -3.77
C GLY A 187 14.77 -21.99 -4.51
N PRO A 188 15.75 -22.90 -4.60
CA PRO A 188 15.59 -24.16 -5.33
C PRO A 188 14.91 -25.26 -4.50
N GLU A 189 14.32 -26.21 -5.21
CA GLU A 189 13.57 -27.35 -4.66
C GLU A 189 14.47 -28.40 -4.02
N VAL A 190 15.67 -28.65 -4.58
CA VAL A 190 16.55 -29.73 -4.12
C VAL A 190 16.93 -29.59 -2.63
N PRO A 191 17.35 -28.41 -2.13
CA PRO A 191 17.63 -28.25 -0.69
C PRO A 191 16.38 -28.35 0.18
N LEU A 192 15.21 -27.93 -0.32
CA LEU A 192 13.94 -28.06 0.41
C LEU A 192 13.58 -29.53 0.63
N VAL A 193 13.67 -30.35 -0.43
CA VAL A 193 13.41 -31.79 -0.37
C VAL A 193 14.42 -32.50 0.54
N ALA A 194 15.68 -32.05 0.53
CA ALA A 194 16.72 -32.58 1.41
C ALA A 194 16.61 -32.13 2.88
N GLY A 195 15.67 -31.23 3.22
CA GLY A 195 15.41 -30.79 4.60
C GLY A 195 16.21 -29.58 5.07
N ALA A 196 16.70 -28.73 4.16
CA ALA A 196 17.43 -27.51 4.51
C ALA A 196 16.60 -26.59 5.41
N ALA A 197 15.31 -26.45 5.12
CA ALA A 197 14.43 -25.59 5.91
C ALA A 197 14.23 -26.12 7.34
N ASP A 198 14.14 -27.44 7.51
CA ASP A 198 14.01 -28.07 8.83
C ASP A 198 15.29 -27.88 9.65
N ALA A 199 16.46 -28.07 9.02
CA ALA A 199 17.75 -27.90 9.67
C ALA A 199 18.02 -26.44 10.11
N LEU A 200 17.68 -25.47 9.25
CA LEU A 200 17.82 -24.04 9.57
C LEU A 200 16.86 -23.60 10.68
N ARG A 201 15.60 -24.07 10.67
CA ARG A 201 14.65 -23.83 11.77
C ARG A 201 15.14 -24.43 13.08
N ALA A 202 15.68 -25.65 13.05
CA ALA A 202 16.24 -26.31 14.23
C ALA A 202 17.44 -25.54 14.82
N ALA A 203 18.19 -24.80 13.99
CA ALA A 203 19.25 -23.88 14.42
C ALA A 203 18.72 -22.52 14.91
N GLY A 204 17.40 -22.31 14.92
CA GLY A 204 16.76 -21.09 15.41
C GLY A 204 16.79 -19.91 14.44
N VAL A 205 16.93 -20.19 13.13
CA VAL A 205 16.80 -19.20 12.03
C VAL A 205 15.36 -19.23 11.50
N ALA A 206 14.74 -18.07 11.26
CA ALA A 206 13.44 -18.04 10.60
C ALA A 206 13.59 -18.48 9.13
N VAL A 207 12.69 -19.32 8.62
CA VAL A 207 12.83 -19.87 7.27
C VAL A 207 11.59 -19.69 6.43
N PHE A 208 11.77 -19.02 5.30
CA PHE A 208 10.83 -18.95 4.19
C PHE A 208 11.11 -20.09 3.21
N GLY A 209 10.37 -21.18 3.35
CA GLY A 209 10.50 -22.39 2.55
C GLY A 209 9.94 -23.61 3.27
N PRO A 210 9.29 -24.56 2.58
CA PRO A 210 8.57 -25.66 3.21
C PRO A 210 9.52 -26.64 3.90
N SER A 211 9.00 -27.39 4.90
CA SER A 211 9.70 -28.56 5.45
C SER A 211 9.89 -29.64 4.37
N ALA A 212 10.80 -30.59 4.58
CA ALA A 212 10.95 -31.75 3.69
C ALA A 212 9.64 -32.53 3.56
N ALA A 213 8.86 -32.63 4.65
CA ALA A 213 7.54 -33.26 4.65
C ALA A 213 6.56 -32.54 3.71
N ALA A 214 6.54 -31.20 3.76
CA ALA A 214 5.68 -30.40 2.88
C ALA A 214 6.20 -30.35 1.43
N ALA A 215 7.52 -30.40 1.24
CA ALA A 215 8.18 -30.41 -0.06
C ALA A 215 7.88 -31.67 -0.89
N ARG A 216 7.31 -32.71 -0.28
CA ARG A 216 6.84 -33.92 -1.00
C ARG A 216 5.84 -33.62 -2.11
N LEU A 217 5.11 -32.50 -2.03
CA LEU A 217 4.19 -32.06 -3.08
C LEU A 217 4.87 -31.87 -4.45
N GLU A 218 6.15 -31.46 -4.49
CA GLU A 218 6.97 -31.39 -5.72
C GLU A 218 7.89 -32.62 -5.84
N ALA A 219 8.42 -33.14 -4.72
CA ALA A 219 9.40 -34.23 -4.74
C ALA A 219 8.85 -35.56 -5.32
N SER A 220 7.55 -35.80 -5.17
CA SER A 220 6.88 -36.99 -5.69
C SER A 220 5.53 -36.63 -6.33
N LYS A 221 5.46 -36.77 -7.66
CA LYS A 221 4.20 -36.54 -8.40
C LYS A 221 3.13 -37.54 -8.00
N ALA A 222 3.50 -38.79 -7.72
CA ALA A 222 2.57 -39.79 -7.21
C ALA A 222 1.94 -39.36 -5.89
N PHE A 223 2.76 -38.92 -4.91
CA PHE A 223 2.27 -38.35 -3.65
C PHE A 223 1.36 -37.14 -3.88
N SER A 224 1.75 -36.23 -4.77
CA SER A 224 0.98 -35.03 -5.10
C SER A 224 -0.42 -35.37 -5.63
N LYS A 225 -0.51 -36.37 -6.53
CA LYS A 225 -1.78 -36.85 -7.08
C LYS A 225 -2.64 -37.57 -6.05
N ASP A 226 -2.03 -38.44 -5.23
CA ASP A 226 -2.70 -39.12 -4.12
C ASP A 226 -3.24 -38.11 -3.11
N PHE A 227 -2.43 -37.10 -2.75
CA PHE A 227 -2.82 -35.98 -1.89
C PHE A 227 -4.00 -35.20 -2.45
N MET A 228 -3.98 -34.84 -3.73
CA MET A 228 -5.08 -34.11 -4.34
C MET A 228 -6.38 -34.92 -4.34
N ALA A 229 -6.30 -36.21 -4.69
CA ALA A 229 -7.46 -37.09 -4.76
C ALA A 229 -8.17 -37.24 -3.41
N ARG A 230 -7.40 -37.49 -2.34
CA ARG A 230 -7.97 -37.70 -0.99
C ARG A 230 -8.48 -36.45 -0.30
N HIS A 231 -8.10 -35.26 -0.78
CA HIS A 231 -8.63 -33.96 -0.30
C HIS A 231 -9.63 -33.30 -1.24
N GLY A 232 -10.06 -33.99 -2.30
CA GLY A 232 -11.03 -33.45 -3.26
C GLY A 232 -10.51 -32.21 -4.01
N ILE A 233 -9.20 -32.15 -4.23
CA ILE A 233 -8.57 -31.15 -5.09
C ILE A 233 -8.58 -31.71 -6.51
N ARG A 234 -9.18 -30.96 -7.43
CA ARG A 234 -9.40 -31.41 -8.80
C ARG A 234 -8.07 -31.47 -9.56
N THR A 235 -7.76 -32.64 -10.10
CA THR A 235 -6.59 -32.91 -10.94
C THR A 235 -6.96 -33.88 -12.07
N ALA A 236 -6.05 -34.05 -13.04
CA ALA A 236 -6.18 -35.05 -14.11
C ALA A 236 -6.46 -36.44 -13.53
N ARG A 237 -7.37 -37.22 -14.14
CA ARG A 237 -7.51 -38.66 -13.87
C ARG A 237 -6.14 -39.32 -13.99
N TYR A 238 -5.74 -40.11 -13.00
CA TYR A 238 -4.41 -40.71 -12.95
C TYR A 238 -4.39 -42.10 -12.32
N CYS A 239 -3.29 -42.82 -12.55
CA CYS A 239 -2.90 -44.01 -11.80
C CYS A 239 -1.37 -44.04 -11.60
N ASN A 240 -0.93 -44.46 -10.41
CA ASN A 240 0.48 -44.60 -10.04
C ASN A 240 0.92 -46.06 -10.19
N PHE A 241 2.13 -46.30 -10.71
CA PHE A 241 2.68 -47.64 -10.92
C PHE A 241 4.14 -47.75 -10.51
N THR A 242 4.46 -48.82 -9.79
CA THR A 242 5.83 -49.28 -9.50
C THR A 242 6.20 -50.54 -10.30
N ASP A 243 5.26 -51.08 -11.10
CA ASP A 243 5.43 -52.25 -11.95
C ASP A 243 5.16 -51.86 -13.42
N CYS A 244 6.16 -52.08 -14.28
CA CYS A 244 6.14 -51.70 -15.69
C CYS A 244 5.04 -52.44 -16.47
N GLU A 245 4.82 -53.73 -16.21
CA GLU A 245 3.81 -54.49 -16.95
C GLU A 245 2.40 -54.09 -16.55
N LYS A 246 2.16 -53.82 -15.26
CA LYS A 246 0.87 -53.26 -14.80
C LYS A 246 0.58 -51.88 -15.40
N ALA A 247 1.59 -51.03 -15.51
CA ALA A 247 1.49 -49.73 -16.17
C ALA A 247 1.11 -49.89 -17.66
N LYS A 248 1.75 -50.83 -18.36
CA LYS A 248 1.44 -51.17 -19.76
C LYS A 248 0.04 -51.76 -19.93
N GLU A 249 -0.41 -52.63 -19.02
CA GLU A 249 -1.78 -53.16 -19.01
C GLU A 249 -2.82 -52.05 -18.85
N HIS A 250 -2.58 -51.09 -17.95
CA HIS A 250 -3.45 -49.93 -17.78
C HIS A 250 -3.57 -49.09 -19.06
N ILE A 251 -2.44 -48.77 -19.73
CA ILE A 251 -2.43 -48.02 -21.00
C ILE A 251 -3.22 -48.76 -22.09
N ARG A 252 -3.13 -50.10 -22.15
CA ARG A 252 -3.90 -50.89 -23.11
C ARG A 252 -5.41 -50.79 -22.83
N ALA A 253 -5.80 -50.78 -21.57
CA ALA A 253 -7.20 -50.80 -21.13
C ALA A 253 -7.94 -49.46 -21.28
N ILE A 254 -7.27 -48.33 -21.10
CA ILE A 254 -7.89 -46.99 -21.21
C ILE A 254 -8.14 -46.56 -22.67
N ASP A 255 -9.12 -45.71 -22.91
CA ASP A 255 -9.55 -45.26 -24.25
C ASP A 255 -9.30 -43.77 -24.54
N TYR A 256 -8.62 -43.06 -23.65
CA TYR A 256 -8.29 -41.64 -23.77
C TYR A 256 -6.76 -41.41 -23.89
N PRO A 257 -6.33 -40.27 -24.46
CA PRO A 257 -4.90 -39.93 -24.56
C PRO A 257 -4.28 -39.67 -23.19
N VAL A 258 -2.99 -40.00 -23.04
CA VAL A 258 -2.30 -39.95 -21.74
C VAL A 258 -0.98 -39.20 -21.78
N VAL A 259 -0.56 -38.77 -20.60
CA VAL A 259 0.77 -38.23 -20.30
C VAL A 259 1.47 -39.19 -19.33
N VAL A 260 2.72 -39.53 -19.64
CA VAL A 260 3.56 -40.41 -18.80
C VAL A 260 4.57 -39.54 -18.06
N LYS A 261 4.55 -39.57 -16.72
CA LYS A 261 5.41 -38.75 -15.87
C LYS A 261 6.23 -39.59 -14.90
N ALA A 262 7.54 -39.35 -14.83
CA ALA A 262 8.38 -39.88 -13.76
C ALA A 262 7.97 -39.23 -12.42
N SER A 263 7.83 -40.04 -11.36
CA SER A 263 7.36 -39.58 -10.04
C SER A 263 8.36 -38.64 -9.37
N GLY A 264 9.67 -38.96 -9.44
CA GLY A 264 10.71 -38.15 -8.80
C GLY A 264 11.10 -36.85 -9.52
N LEU A 265 12.07 -36.14 -8.95
CA LEU A 265 12.64 -34.91 -9.50
C LEU A 265 13.46 -35.20 -10.77
N ALA A 266 12.88 -34.92 -11.93
CA ALA A 266 13.51 -35.10 -13.24
C ALA A 266 13.77 -33.76 -13.97
N ALA A 267 13.92 -32.65 -13.22
CA ALA A 267 14.18 -31.30 -13.75
C ALA A 267 13.27 -30.89 -14.93
N GLY A 268 11.98 -31.24 -14.87
CA GLY A 268 11.00 -30.96 -15.94
C GLY A 268 11.12 -31.80 -17.21
N LYS A 269 12.14 -32.67 -17.34
CA LYS A 269 12.36 -33.54 -18.52
C LYS A 269 11.60 -34.86 -18.45
N GLY A 270 11.22 -35.29 -17.24
CA GLY A 270 10.50 -36.55 -17.00
C GLY A 270 9.01 -36.53 -17.35
N VAL A 271 8.55 -35.66 -18.25
CA VAL A 271 7.15 -35.57 -18.70
C VAL A 271 7.09 -35.86 -20.19
N ILE A 272 6.47 -36.98 -20.57
CA ILE A 272 6.39 -37.47 -21.94
C ILE A 272 4.92 -37.42 -22.39
N MET A 273 4.67 -36.79 -23.54
CA MET A 273 3.34 -36.66 -24.15
C MET A 273 3.26 -37.52 -25.43
N PRO A 274 2.96 -38.83 -25.30
CA PRO A 274 2.82 -39.72 -26.45
C PRO A 274 1.59 -39.37 -27.29
N ALA A 275 1.73 -39.40 -28.61
CA ALA A 275 0.62 -39.23 -29.55
C ALA A 275 -0.18 -40.52 -29.77
N THR A 276 0.44 -41.68 -29.49
CA THR A 276 -0.17 -43.01 -29.69
C THR A 276 0.00 -43.91 -28.47
N LYS A 277 -0.83 -44.96 -28.36
CA LYS A 277 -0.68 -45.97 -27.29
C LYS A 277 0.68 -46.66 -27.35
N ASP A 278 1.20 -46.95 -28.54
CA ASP A 278 2.50 -47.60 -28.69
C ASP A 278 3.64 -46.71 -28.18
N GLU A 279 3.57 -45.40 -28.46
CA GLU A 279 4.49 -44.42 -27.88
C GLU A 279 4.36 -44.33 -26.36
N ALA A 280 3.15 -44.42 -25.82
CA ALA A 280 2.93 -44.41 -24.37
C ALA A 280 3.54 -45.66 -23.70
N LEU A 281 3.40 -46.84 -24.31
CA LEU A 281 4.03 -48.08 -23.84
C LEU A 281 5.55 -47.98 -23.88
N ALA A 282 6.12 -47.40 -24.95
CA ALA A 282 7.55 -47.17 -25.08
C ALA A 282 8.07 -46.16 -24.05
N ALA A 283 7.30 -45.10 -23.75
CA ALA A 283 7.63 -44.10 -22.75
C ALA A 283 7.73 -44.71 -21.35
N VAL A 284 6.76 -45.55 -20.95
CA VAL A 284 6.80 -46.28 -19.66
C VAL A 284 8.05 -47.16 -19.56
N GLU A 285 8.40 -47.87 -20.64
CA GLU A 285 9.59 -48.72 -20.65
C GLU A 285 10.89 -47.90 -20.55
N SER A 286 10.95 -46.73 -21.20
CA SER A 286 12.10 -45.83 -21.09
C SER A 286 12.30 -45.32 -19.66
N VAL A 287 11.19 -44.92 -19.01
CA VAL A 287 11.21 -44.41 -17.63
C VAL A 287 11.58 -45.50 -16.63
N MET A 288 10.89 -46.65 -16.66
CA MET A 288 10.96 -47.65 -15.58
C MET A 288 12.02 -48.73 -15.80
N VAL A 289 12.31 -49.10 -17.06
CA VAL A 289 13.25 -50.20 -17.37
C VAL A 289 14.61 -49.63 -17.79
N LYS A 290 14.62 -48.69 -18.73
CA LYS A 290 15.87 -48.07 -19.20
C LYS A 290 16.42 -47.05 -18.19
N LYS A 291 15.65 -46.68 -17.17
CA LYS A 291 16.01 -45.72 -16.12
C LYS A 291 16.61 -44.43 -16.70
N GLU A 292 16.00 -43.91 -17.75
CA GLU A 292 16.47 -42.70 -18.45
C GLU A 292 16.57 -41.48 -17.52
N PHE A 293 15.79 -41.50 -16.42
CA PHE A 293 15.79 -40.47 -15.38
C PHE A 293 16.34 -40.96 -14.04
N GLY A 294 17.15 -42.03 -14.04
CA GLY A 294 17.70 -42.62 -12.82
C GLY A 294 16.62 -43.08 -11.83
N ASP A 295 16.83 -42.83 -10.55
CA ASP A 295 15.91 -43.26 -9.49
C ASP A 295 14.55 -42.54 -9.52
N ALA A 296 14.47 -41.37 -10.19
CA ALA A 296 13.21 -40.66 -10.38
C ALA A 296 12.18 -41.45 -11.21
N GLY A 297 12.64 -42.42 -12.01
CA GLY A 297 11.81 -43.31 -12.84
C GLY A 297 11.36 -44.62 -12.18
N THR A 298 11.65 -44.83 -10.89
CA THR A 298 11.25 -46.05 -10.15
C THR A 298 9.73 -46.19 -10.01
N GLU A 299 9.03 -45.06 -10.03
CA GLU A 299 7.57 -44.98 -10.03
C GLU A 299 7.13 -44.03 -11.15
N VAL A 300 6.07 -44.40 -11.85
CA VAL A 300 5.49 -43.62 -12.95
C VAL A 300 4.05 -43.24 -12.63
N VAL A 301 3.67 -42.03 -13.01
CA VAL A 301 2.29 -41.54 -12.99
C VAL A 301 1.79 -41.50 -14.43
N ILE A 302 0.67 -42.16 -14.70
CA ILE A 302 -0.03 -42.09 -15.98
C ILE A 302 -1.27 -41.24 -15.77
N GLU A 303 -1.37 -40.13 -16.49
CA GLU A 303 -2.45 -39.15 -16.33
C GLU A 303 -3.20 -38.97 -17.65
N GLU A 304 -4.49 -38.60 -17.59
CA GLU A 304 -5.19 -38.13 -18.78
C GLU A 304 -4.53 -36.88 -19.36
N PHE A 305 -4.54 -36.78 -20.69
CA PHE A 305 -4.17 -35.55 -21.37
C PHE A 305 -5.28 -34.51 -21.20
N LEU A 306 -4.92 -33.32 -20.71
CA LEU A 306 -5.85 -32.21 -20.55
C LEU A 306 -5.64 -31.17 -21.65
N GLU A 307 -6.74 -30.62 -22.16
CA GLU A 307 -6.75 -29.52 -23.11
C GLU A 307 -7.20 -28.21 -22.44
N GLY A 308 -6.48 -27.12 -22.70
CA GLY A 308 -6.78 -25.81 -22.15
C GLY A 308 -5.61 -24.83 -22.24
N GLU A 309 -5.75 -23.72 -21.53
CA GLU A 309 -4.63 -22.80 -21.31
C GLU A 309 -3.91 -23.11 -20.00
N GLU A 310 -2.59 -23.24 -20.06
CA GLU A 310 -1.77 -23.37 -18.85
C GLU A 310 -1.60 -21.99 -18.20
N VAL A 311 -1.70 -21.93 -16.88
CA VAL A 311 -1.41 -20.75 -16.07
C VAL A 311 -0.78 -21.15 -14.73
N SER A 312 0.21 -20.39 -14.30
CA SER A 312 0.89 -20.54 -13.02
C SER A 312 0.27 -19.59 -12.00
N VAL A 313 -0.20 -20.11 -10.87
CA VAL A 313 -0.67 -19.31 -9.73
C VAL A 313 0.22 -19.60 -8.53
N LEU A 314 0.93 -18.58 -8.07
CA LEU A 314 1.84 -18.65 -6.93
C LEU A 314 1.16 -18.04 -5.71
N ALA A 315 1.40 -18.59 -4.51
CA ALA A 315 0.83 -18.06 -3.28
C ALA A 315 1.85 -18.05 -2.14
N PHE A 316 1.96 -16.91 -1.45
CA PHE A 316 2.65 -16.81 -0.16
C PHE A 316 1.84 -17.58 0.88
N CYS A 317 2.50 -18.44 1.65
CA CYS A 317 1.86 -19.35 2.60
C CYS A 317 2.57 -19.33 3.95
N ASP A 318 1.80 -19.31 5.05
CA ASP A 318 2.30 -19.25 6.43
C ASP A 318 2.00 -20.51 7.25
N GLY A 319 1.59 -21.58 6.57
CA GLY A 319 1.13 -22.83 7.17
C GLY A 319 -0.37 -22.89 7.48
N LYS A 320 -1.10 -21.77 7.42
CA LYS A 320 -2.56 -21.70 7.67
C LYS A 320 -3.31 -20.97 6.56
N ARG A 321 -2.71 -19.91 6.03
CA ARG A 321 -3.28 -19.02 5.03
C ARG A 321 -2.41 -19.00 3.79
N SER A 322 -3.05 -18.68 2.67
CA SER A 322 -2.42 -18.43 1.39
C SER A 322 -2.86 -17.07 0.84
N VAL A 323 -1.93 -16.33 0.24
CA VAL A 323 -2.21 -15.09 -0.50
C VAL A 323 -1.62 -15.21 -1.89
N CYS A 324 -2.48 -15.29 -2.91
CA CYS A 324 -2.09 -15.50 -4.29
C CYS A 324 -1.51 -14.23 -4.93
N MET A 325 -0.46 -14.43 -5.72
CA MET A 325 0.08 -13.45 -6.65
C MET A 325 -0.81 -13.36 -7.90
N PRO A 326 -0.65 -12.33 -8.75
CA PRO A 326 -1.24 -12.33 -10.08
C PRO A 326 -0.83 -13.59 -10.86
N GLY A 327 -1.74 -14.14 -11.68
CA GLY A 327 -1.42 -15.30 -12.51
C GLY A 327 -0.30 -14.98 -13.50
N ALA A 328 0.58 -15.94 -13.75
CA ALA A 328 1.66 -15.83 -14.73
C ALA A 328 1.54 -16.93 -15.79
N GLN A 329 2.03 -16.66 -16.99
CA GLN A 329 2.18 -17.69 -18.04
C GLN A 329 3.63 -17.78 -18.46
N ASP A 330 4.17 -18.99 -18.44
CA ASP A 330 5.52 -19.30 -18.86
C ASP A 330 5.56 -19.90 -20.27
N HIS A 331 6.74 -19.89 -20.87
CA HIS A 331 7.00 -20.48 -22.19
C HIS A 331 8.10 -21.54 -22.07
N LYS A 332 7.71 -22.80 -21.85
CA LYS A 332 8.64 -23.92 -21.62
C LYS A 332 9.44 -24.35 -22.86
N ARG A 333 8.89 -24.16 -24.06
CA ARG A 333 9.50 -24.62 -25.32
C ARG A 333 10.67 -23.74 -25.75
N ALA A 334 11.75 -24.38 -26.23
CA ALA A 334 13.01 -23.72 -26.55
C ALA A 334 12.92 -22.72 -27.72
N LEU A 335 12.10 -23.00 -28.74
CA LEU A 335 12.03 -22.24 -29.99
C LEU A 335 10.70 -21.49 -30.14
N ASP A 336 10.69 -20.48 -31.02
CA ASP A 336 9.49 -19.73 -31.39
C ASP A 336 8.37 -20.66 -31.90
N GLY A 337 7.11 -20.27 -31.72
CA GLY A 337 5.94 -21.07 -32.07
C GLY A 337 5.74 -22.30 -31.17
N ASP A 338 6.25 -22.23 -29.94
CA ASP A 338 6.24 -23.31 -28.95
C ASP A 338 6.84 -24.63 -29.49
N GLN A 339 7.93 -24.52 -30.27
CA GLN A 339 8.63 -25.66 -30.86
C GLN A 339 9.89 -26.07 -30.08
N GLY A 340 10.44 -27.23 -30.41
CA GLY A 340 11.68 -27.74 -29.82
C GLY A 340 11.50 -28.42 -28.46
N LEU A 341 12.62 -28.72 -27.80
CA LEU A 341 12.64 -29.41 -26.52
C LEU A 341 12.02 -28.56 -25.40
N ASN A 342 11.46 -29.23 -24.38
CA ASN A 342 11.07 -28.57 -23.13
C ASN A 342 12.33 -28.08 -22.40
N THR A 343 12.21 -26.90 -21.79
CA THR A 343 13.24 -26.23 -21.01
C THR A 343 12.70 -25.89 -19.62
N GLY A 344 13.54 -25.34 -18.74
CA GLY A 344 13.05 -24.74 -17.50
C GLY A 344 12.18 -23.49 -17.67
N GLY A 345 12.05 -22.95 -18.90
CA GLY A 345 11.30 -21.73 -19.22
C GLY A 345 12.17 -20.73 -19.98
N MET A 346 11.68 -20.28 -21.15
CA MET A 346 12.34 -19.29 -22.04
C MET A 346 11.79 -17.87 -21.86
N GLY A 347 10.78 -17.69 -21.02
CA GLY A 347 10.19 -16.40 -20.69
C GLY A 347 8.89 -16.58 -19.93
N ALA A 348 8.43 -15.51 -19.28
CA ALA A 348 7.18 -15.47 -18.55
C ALA A 348 6.59 -14.06 -18.57
N TYR A 349 5.29 -13.93 -18.29
CA TYR A 349 4.64 -12.63 -18.12
C TYR A 349 3.52 -12.68 -17.10
N ALA A 350 3.23 -11.53 -16.51
CA ALA A 350 2.16 -11.34 -15.54
C ALA A 350 1.57 -9.92 -15.65
N PRO A 351 0.26 -9.72 -15.39
CA PRO A 351 -0.75 -10.75 -15.16
C PRO A 351 -1.10 -11.52 -16.46
N ALA A 352 -1.49 -12.79 -16.32
CA ALA A 352 -1.93 -13.64 -17.42
C ALA A 352 -3.39 -13.34 -17.83
N PRO A 353 -3.66 -12.87 -19.06
CA PRO A 353 -5.02 -12.46 -19.48
C PRO A 353 -6.05 -13.60 -19.54
N CYS A 354 -5.57 -14.85 -19.63
CA CYS A 354 -6.42 -16.04 -19.63
C CYS A 354 -7.05 -16.31 -18.25
N LEU A 355 -6.44 -15.81 -17.16
CA LEU A 355 -6.92 -15.97 -15.80
C LEU A 355 -7.88 -14.82 -15.45
N THR A 356 -9.17 -15.01 -15.75
CA THR A 356 -10.22 -14.04 -15.38
C THR A 356 -10.33 -13.91 -13.86
N PRO A 357 -10.90 -12.81 -13.32
CA PRO A 357 -11.09 -12.65 -11.88
C PRO A 357 -11.86 -13.80 -11.21
N ALA A 358 -12.84 -14.39 -11.92
CA ALA A 358 -13.58 -15.55 -11.43
C ALA A 358 -12.68 -16.79 -11.31
N LEU A 359 -11.91 -17.10 -12.36
CA LEU A 359 -10.95 -18.20 -12.34
C LEU A 359 -9.84 -17.98 -11.31
N ALA A 360 -9.38 -16.74 -11.14
CA ALA A 360 -8.38 -16.38 -10.12
C ALA A 360 -8.89 -16.68 -8.71
N ARG A 361 -10.16 -16.35 -8.39
CA ARG A 361 -10.79 -16.69 -7.10
C ARG A 361 -10.89 -18.21 -6.92
N GLU A 362 -11.23 -18.94 -7.96
CA GLU A 362 -11.33 -20.40 -7.93
C GLU A 362 -9.96 -21.06 -7.69
N CYS A 363 -8.92 -20.62 -8.42
CA CYS A 363 -7.54 -21.07 -8.22
C CYS A 363 -7.03 -20.71 -6.81
N ALA A 364 -7.33 -19.51 -6.30
CA ALA A 364 -6.96 -19.11 -4.95
C ALA A 364 -7.63 -19.99 -3.88
N ALA A 365 -8.89 -20.36 -4.08
CA ALA A 365 -9.58 -21.30 -3.20
C ALA A 365 -8.96 -22.71 -3.24
N VAL A 366 -8.43 -23.15 -4.39
CA VAL A 366 -7.66 -24.40 -4.49
C VAL A 366 -6.34 -24.30 -3.72
N CYS A 367 -5.60 -23.20 -3.85
CA CYS A 367 -4.36 -22.97 -3.09
C CYS A 367 -4.62 -22.97 -1.57
N GLN A 368 -5.67 -22.27 -1.12
CA GLN A 368 -6.05 -22.23 0.29
C GLN A 368 -6.42 -23.62 0.84
N ARG A 369 -7.23 -24.39 0.09
CA ARG A 369 -7.56 -25.78 0.47
C ARG A 369 -6.32 -26.68 0.53
N THR A 370 -5.35 -26.45 -0.35
CA THR A 370 -4.09 -27.20 -0.36
C THR A 370 -3.28 -26.93 0.91
N VAL A 371 -3.13 -25.66 1.31
CA VAL A 371 -2.42 -25.28 2.55
C VAL A 371 -3.12 -25.86 3.79
N GLU A 372 -4.45 -25.77 3.86
CA GLU A 372 -5.23 -26.34 4.96
C GLU A 372 -5.12 -27.87 5.04
N ALA A 373 -5.14 -28.56 3.90
CA ALA A 373 -4.98 -30.00 3.82
C ALA A 373 -3.58 -30.45 4.28
N MET A 374 -2.53 -29.73 3.86
CA MET A 374 -1.16 -29.97 4.32
C MET A 374 -1.01 -29.79 5.84
N ALA A 375 -1.62 -28.75 6.40
CA ALA A 375 -1.65 -28.53 7.84
C ALA A 375 -2.37 -29.66 8.60
N LYS A 376 -3.51 -30.14 8.08
CA LYS A 376 -4.27 -31.28 8.65
C LYS A 376 -3.47 -32.58 8.70
N GLU A 377 -2.49 -32.73 7.82
CA GLU A 377 -1.58 -33.89 7.80
C GLU A 377 -0.32 -33.73 8.65
N GLY A 378 -0.22 -32.64 9.41
CA GLY A 378 0.96 -32.36 10.24
C GLY A 378 2.17 -31.87 9.44
N ALA A 379 1.97 -31.44 8.19
CA ALA A 379 3.00 -30.88 7.33
C ALA A 379 2.62 -29.46 6.87
N PRO A 380 2.46 -28.48 7.78
CA PRO A 380 2.04 -27.12 7.42
C PRO A 380 2.98 -26.51 6.36
N PHE A 381 2.39 -25.94 5.32
CA PHE A 381 3.12 -25.42 4.17
C PHE A 381 3.50 -23.94 4.38
N VAL A 382 4.79 -23.67 4.58
CA VAL A 382 5.35 -22.31 4.71
C VAL A 382 6.24 -22.00 3.51
N GLY A 383 6.09 -20.84 2.88
CA GLY A 383 6.87 -20.44 1.70
C GLY A 383 5.98 -20.10 0.52
N VAL A 384 6.37 -20.53 -0.69
CA VAL A 384 5.55 -20.32 -1.91
C VAL A 384 5.00 -21.63 -2.41
N LEU A 385 3.67 -21.73 -2.42
CA LEU A 385 2.97 -22.77 -3.14
C LEU A 385 2.79 -22.30 -4.58
N PHE A 386 3.45 -22.96 -5.51
CA PHE A 386 3.23 -22.79 -6.93
C PHE A 386 2.26 -23.87 -7.40
N ALA A 387 1.15 -23.47 -8.00
CA ALA A 387 0.18 -24.37 -8.60
C ALA A 387 0.11 -24.11 -10.11
N GLY A 388 0.50 -25.11 -10.90
CA GLY A 388 0.28 -25.10 -12.34
C GLY A 388 -1.13 -25.56 -12.64
N PHE A 389 -1.95 -24.70 -13.24
CA PHE A 389 -3.32 -25.00 -13.61
C PHE A 389 -3.47 -25.17 -15.12
N MET A 390 -4.31 -26.12 -15.51
CA MET A 390 -4.92 -26.15 -16.84
C MET A 390 -6.32 -25.56 -16.74
N LEU A 391 -6.57 -24.48 -17.49
CA LEU A 391 -7.88 -23.85 -17.62
C LEU A 391 -8.68 -24.61 -18.68
N THR A 392 -9.43 -25.62 -18.25
CA THR A 392 -10.29 -26.44 -19.11
C THR A 392 -11.66 -25.79 -19.31
N ARG A 393 -12.47 -26.33 -20.22
CA ARG A 393 -13.87 -25.88 -20.41
C ARG A 393 -14.71 -26.00 -19.15
N ASP A 394 -14.37 -26.94 -18.27
CA ASP A 394 -15.10 -27.24 -17.05
C ASP A 394 -14.49 -26.55 -15.82
N GLY A 395 -13.52 -25.65 -16.00
CA GLY A 395 -12.82 -24.93 -14.92
C GLY A 395 -11.36 -25.35 -14.72
N PRO A 396 -10.68 -24.79 -13.69
CA PRO A 396 -9.27 -25.02 -13.44
C PRO A 396 -9.01 -26.43 -12.88
N VAL A 397 -7.97 -27.07 -13.41
CA VAL A 397 -7.50 -28.40 -12.99
C VAL A 397 -6.02 -28.30 -12.64
N VAL A 398 -5.63 -28.76 -11.46
CA VAL A 398 -4.21 -28.73 -11.04
C VAL A 398 -3.43 -29.77 -11.85
N LEU A 399 -2.42 -29.31 -12.58
CA LEU A 399 -1.46 -30.15 -13.31
C LEU A 399 -0.39 -30.69 -12.36
N GLU A 400 0.23 -29.79 -11.61
CA GLU A 400 1.34 -30.05 -10.69
C GLU A 400 1.47 -28.95 -9.64
N PHE A 401 2.13 -29.30 -8.53
CA PHE A 401 2.58 -28.34 -7.53
C PHE A 401 4.11 -28.24 -7.58
N ASN A 402 4.61 -27.01 -7.50
CA ASN A 402 5.98 -26.72 -7.10
C ASN A 402 5.94 -26.05 -5.72
N VAL A 403 6.98 -26.24 -4.93
CA VAL A 403 7.00 -25.86 -3.50
C VAL A 403 7.92 -24.67 -3.22
N ARG A 404 8.21 -23.91 -4.27
CA ARG A 404 9.09 -22.76 -4.30
C ARG A 404 8.67 -21.78 -5.39
N MET A 405 9.35 -20.65 -5.43
CA MET A 405 9.21 -19.64 -6.47
C MET A 405 9.56 -20.19 -7.88
N GLY A 406 8.81 -19.78 -8.90
CA GLY A 406 9.03 -20.19 -10.30
C GLY A 406 10.28 -19.53 -10.91
N ASP A 407 10.81 -20.06 -12.00
CA ASP A 407 11.90 -19.45 -12.76
C ASP A 407 11.63 -19.74 -14.24
N PRO A 408 11.22 -18.76 -15.07
CA PRO A 408 11.40 -17.31 -14.88
C PRO A 408 10.17 -16.54 -14.34
N GLU A 409 9.17 -17.19 -13.73
CA GLU A 409 7.96 -16.50 -13.26
C GLU A 409 8.24 -15.48 -12.15
N THR A 410 9.22 -15.76 -11.28
CA THR A 410 9.62 -14.84 -10.21
C THR A 410 10.09 -13.50 -10.73
N GLU A 411 10.89 -13.54 -11.81
CA GLU A 411 11.41 -12.37 -12.47
C GLU A 411 10.31 -11.51 -13.08
N ALA A 412 9.16 -12.11 -13.46
CA ALA A 412 7.98 -11.37 -13.91
C ALA A 412 7.09 -10.89 -12.76
N LEU A 413 7.00 -11.64 -11.65
CA LEU A 413 6.07 -11.35 -10.55
C LEU A 413 6.61 -10.36 -9.51
N LEU A 414 7.86 -10.51 -9.06
CA LEU A 414 8.41 -9.66 -7.99
C LEU A 414 8.50 -8.18 -8.36
N PRO A 415 8.77 -7.77 -9.61
CA PRO A 415 8.72 -6.35 -9.99
C PRO A 415 7.34 -5.70 -9.82
N LEU A 416 6.28 -6.51 -9.85
CA LEU A 416 4.90 -6.08 -9.63
C LEU A 416 4.54 -6.06 -8.15
N LEU A 417 5.32 -6.67 -7.26
CA LEU A 417 5.06 -6.60 -5.82
C LEU A 417 5.29 -5.16 -5.32
N GLU A 418 4.30 -4.63 -4.61
CA GLU A 418 4.38 -3.30 -3.98
C GLU A 418 4.72 -3.40 -2.49
N SER A 419 4.21 -4.43 -1.81
CA SER A 419 4.56 -4.73 -0.42
C SER A 419 6.04 -5.10 -0.25
N ASP A 420 6.59 -4.82 0.93
CA ASP A 420 7.96 -5.21 1.28
C ASP A 420 8.09 -6.75 1.35
N LEU A 421 8.94 -7.32 0.48
CA LEU A 421 9.14 -8.77 0.42
C LEU A 421 9.71 -9.34 1.74
N PHE A 422 10.54 -8.59 2.46
CA PHE A 422 11.09 -9.04 3.73
C PHE A 422 9.99 -9.19 4.78
N GLU A 423 9.07 -8.24 4.87
CA GLU A 423 7.91 -8.33 5.77
C GLU A 423 7.01 -9.50 5.44
N VAL A 424 6.70 -9.69 4.15
CA VAL A 424 5.85 -10.79 3.68
C VAL A 424 6.49 -12.15 4.00
N MET A 425 7.78 -12.33 3.70
CA MET A 425 8.48 -13.58 3.98
C MET A 425 8.63 -13.85 5.49
N SER A 426 8.89 -12.81 6.29
CA SER A 426 8.99 -12.93 7.75
C SER A 426 7.63 -13.32 8.35
N ALA A 427 6.55 -12.66 7.93
CA ALA A 427 5.19 -13.01 8.37
C ALA A 427 4.80 -14.43 7.98
N CYS A 428 5.23 -14.93 6.81
CA CYS A 428 5.05 -16.32 6.44
C CYS A 428 5.82 -17.27 7.37
N ALA A 429 7.09 -16.98 7.66
CA ALA A 429 7.92 -17.79 8.54
C ALA A 429 7.40 -17.82 9.99
N GLU A 430 6.73 -16.76 10.43
CA GLU A 430 6.20 -16.59 11.78
C GLU A 430 4.72 -16.99 11.94
N GLY A 431 4.02 -17.31 10.85
CA GLY A 431 2.59 -17.67 10.91
C GLY A 431 1.65 -16.49 11.13
N ARG A 432 2.04 -15.28 10.66
CA ARG A 432 1.35 -14.00 10.83
C ARG A 432 0.93 -13.36 9.51
N LEU A 433 0.75 -14.12 8.43
CA LEU A 433 0.44 -13.55 7.11
C LEU A 433 -0.91 -12.82 7.07
N ASN A 434 -1.81 -13.09 8.03
CA ASN A 434 -3.05 -12.33 8.23
C ASN A 434 -2.84 -10.87 8.67
N GLU A 435 -1.66 -10.52 9.19
CA GLU A 435 -1.33 -9.18 9.68
C GLU A 435 -0.65 -8.31 8.62
N VAL A 436 -0.29 -8.90 7.47
CA VAL A 436 0.40 -8.21 6.37
C VAL A 436 -0.52 -8.13 5.16
N GLN A 437 -0.71 -6.92 4.64
CA GLN A 437 -1.40 -6.71 3.37
C GLN A 437 -0.43 -6.87 2.20
N VAL A 438 -0.65 -7.89 1.36
CA VAL A 438 0.14 -8.13 0.15
C VAL A 438 -0.54 -7.47 -1.05
N THR A 439 0.07 -6.44 -1.62
CA THR A 439 -0.44 -5.69 -2.77
C THR A 439 0.52 -5.74 -3.95
N PHE A 440 -0.05 -5.65 -5.15
CA PHE A 440 0.68 -5.64 -6.41
C PHE A 440 0.29 -4.41 -7.23
N LYS A 441 1.25 -3.87 -7.97
CA LYS A 441 1.09 -2.73 -8.87
C LYS A 441 0.05 -3.04 -9.94
N ASN A 442 -0.76 -2.05 -10.30
CA ASN A 442 -1.57 -2.09 -11.51
C ASN A 442 -0.70 -1.84 -12.75
N ALA A 443 0.09 -2.85 -13.11
CA ALA A 443 1.06 -2.84 -14.19
C ALA A 443 1.22 -4.25 -14.78
N SER A 444 1.98 -4.38 -15.86
CA SER A 444 2.37 -5.67 -16.42
C SER A 444 3.88 -5.81 -16.49
N ALA A 445 4.35 -7.04 -16.39
CA ALA A 445 5.75 -7.40 -16.52
C ALA A 445 5.91 -8.55 -17.51
N ALA A 446 6.97 -8.50 -18.30
CA ALA A 446 7.34 -9.56 -19.23
C ALA A 446 8.84 -9.82 -19.15
N THR A 447 9.20 -11.09 -19.00
CA THR A 447 10.56 -11.59 -18.86
C THR A 447 10.93 -12.44 -20.06
N ILE A 448 12.08 -12.13 -20.66
CA ILE A 448 12.66 -12.91 -21.76
C ILE A 448 13.96 -13.52 -21.27
N VAL A 449 14.09 -14.84 -21.40
CA VAL A 449 15.31 -15.55 -21.04
C VAL A 449 16.28 -15.56 -22.23
N MET A 450 17.50 -15.12 -21.98
CA MET A 450 18.63 -15.27 -22.88
C MET A 450 19.45 -16.50 -22.44
N ALA A 451 19.55 -17.50 -23.31
CA ALA A 451 20.25 -18.74 -23.10
C ALA A 451 21.51 -18.84 -23.97
N ALA A 452 22.45 -19.69 -23.55
CA ALA A 452 23.60 -20.03 -24.38
C ALA A 452 23.16 -20.87 -25.59
N GLY A 453 23.74 -20.63 -26.76
CA GLY A 453 23.43 -21.40 -27.97
C GLY A 453 23.70 -22.89 -27.75
N GLY A 454 22.70 -23.73 -28.06
CA GLY A 454 22.73 -25.17 -27.80
C GLY A 454 21.88 -25.62 -26.61
N TYR A 455 21.43 -24.71 -25.73
CA TYR A 455 20.48 -25.04 -24.65
C TYR A 455 19.13 -25.53 -25.23
N PRO A 456 18.49 -26.60 -24.69
CA PRO A 456 18.76 -27.30 -23.42
C PRO A 456 19.77 -28.45 -23.47
N GLU A 457 20.50 -28.59 -24.57
CA GLU A 457 21.56 -29.58 -24.75
C GLU A 457 22.93 -29.00 -24.32
N THR A 458 24.02 -29.40 -24.97
CA THR A 458 25.37 -28.93 -24.63
C THR A 458 25.62 -27.54 -25.22
N TYR A 459 26.22 -26.65 -24.43
CA TYR A 459 26.47 -25.25 -24.80
C TYR A 459 27.88 -24.80 -24.38
N PRO A 460 28.48 -23.82 -25.09
CA PRO A 460 29.80 -23.25 -24.75
C PRO A 460 29.76 -22.38 -23.49
N LYS A 461 30.90 -22.26 -22.80
CA LYS A 461 31.07 -21.49 -21.54
C LYS A 461 32.14 -20.40 -21.70
N GLY A 462 32.23 -19.50 -20.72
CA GLY A 462 33.29 -18.48 -20.63
C GLY A 462 33.13 -17.32 -21.62
N MET A 463 32.01 -17.29 -22.35
CA MET A 463 31.69 -16.22 -23.30
C MET A 463 31.49 -14.90 -22.55
N PRO A 464 32.19 -13.81 -22.91
CA PRO A 464 31.96 -12.51 -22.32
C PRO A 464 30.55 -12.03 -22.68
N ILE A 465 29.91 -11.32 -21.73
CA ILE A 465 28.59 -10.72 -21.93
C ILE A 465 28.77 -9.19 -22.00
N GLU A 466 28.34 -8.61 -23.12
CA GLU A 466 28.41 -7.17 -23.37
C GLU A 466 27.01 -6.54 -23.29
N GLY A 467 26.95 -5.22 -23.07
CA GLY A 467 25.70 -4.46 -23.12
C GLY A 467 24.84 -4.46 -21.85
N LEU A 468 25.25 -5.17 -20.79
CA LEU A 468 24.54 -5.23 -19.52
C LEU A 468 24.26 -3.86 -18.90
N ALA A 469 25.26 -2.97 -18.88
CA ALA A 469 25.11 -1.62 -18.34
C ALA A 469 24.12 -0.77 -19.16
N ALA A 470 24.15 -0.89 -20.49
CA ALA A 470 23.24 -0.16 -21.38
C ALA A 470 21.79 -0.65 -21.23
N ALA A 471 21.58 -1.96 -21.09
CA ALA A 471 20.27 -2.54 -20.83
C ALA A 471 19.74 -2.15 -19.44
N SER A 472 20.59 -2.20 -18.41
CA SER A 472 20.19 -1.86 -17.02
C SER A 472 19.91 -0.38 -16.82
N ALA A 473 20.42 0.50 -17.69
CA ALA A 473 20.11 1.93 -17.67
C ALA A 473 18.75 2.27 -18.32
N MET A 474 18.08 1.31 -18.96
CA MET A 474 16.78 1.54 -19.58
C MET A 474 15.66 1.61 -18.52
N GLU A 475 14.79 2.61 -18.63
CA GLU A 475 13.67 2.79 -17.71
C GLU A 475 12.73 1.56 -17.70
N GLY A 476 12.40 1.08 -16.50
CA GLY A 476 11.48 -0.04 -16.31
C GLY A 476 12.05 -1.39 -16.75
N VAL A 477 13.38 -1.51 -16.87
CA VAL A 477 14.07 -2.76 -17.22
C VAL A 477 14.88 -3.26 -16.03
N THR A 478 14.89 -4.58 -15.82
CA THR A 478 15.78 -5.25 -14.87
C THR A 478 16.40 -6.48 -15.51
N VAL A 479 17.71 -6.64 -15.37
CA VAL A 479 18.46 -7.79 -15.91
C VAL A 479 18.84 -8.70 -14.75
N TYR A 480 18.17 -9.83 -14.64
CA TYR A 480 18.51 -10.85 -13.64
C TYR A 480 19.52 -11.82 -14.22
N HIS A 481 20.54 -12.11 -13.44
CA HIS A 481 21.58 -13.05 -13.80
C HIS A 481 21.24 -14.44 -13.29
N ALA A 482 21.40 -15.45 -14.14
CA ALA A 482 21.31 -16.86 -13.79
C ALA A 482 22.70 -17.50 -13.96
N GLY A 483 22.99 -18.12 -15.10
CA GLY A 483 24.27 -18.76 -15.41
C GLY A 483 25.42 -17.79 -15.74
N THR A 484 25.76 -16.88 -14.83
CA THR A 484 26.89 -15.93 -15.02
C THR A 484 27.93 -16.02 -13.90
N THR A 485 29.18 -15.70 -14.22
CA THR A 485 30.28 -15.53 -13.25
C THR A 485 31.00 -14.23 -13.56
N GLN A 486 31.59 -13.61 -12.53
CA GLN A 486 32.43 -12.42 -12.71
C GLN A 486 33.90 -12.81 -12.51
N GLN A 487 34.75 -12.42 -13.45
CA GLN A 487 36.20 -12.62 -13.39
C GLN A 487 36.90 -11.39 -13.96
N ASP A 488 37.82 -10.80 -13.19
CA ASP A 488 38.58 -9.60 -13.59
C ASP A 488 37.69 -8.42 -14.04
N GLY A 489 36.54 -8.25 -13.38
CA GLY A 489 35.56 -7.21 -13.73
C GLY A 489 34.68 -7.52 -14.95
N VAL A 490 34.86 -8.66 -15.60
CA VAL A 490 34.09 -9.09 -16.79
C VAL A 490 33.09 -10.17 -16.40
N VAL A 491 31.82 -9.96 -16.75
CA VAL A 491 30.77 -10.96 -16.60
C VAL A 491 30.82 -11.94 -17.77
N LYS A 492 30.86 -13.24 -17.46
CA LYS A 492 30.93 -14.34 -18.44
C LYS A 492 29.85 -15.39 -18.20
N VAL A 493 29.50 -16.13 -19.25
CA VAL A 493 28.60 -17.30 -19.15
C VAL A 493 29.27 -18.44 -18.35
N SER A 494 28.55 -19.03 -17.38
CA SER A 494 29.07 -20.04 -16.44
C SER A 494 28.16 -21.26 -16.28
N TYR A 495 28.62 -22.27 -15.51
CA TYR A 495 27.80 -23.43 -15.12
C TYR A 495 27.05 -23.11 -13.82
N GLY A 496 25.73 -23.08 -13.87
CA GLY A 496 24.88 -23.05 -12.68
C GLY A 496 24.96 -24.38 -11.93
N GLN A 497 26.01 -24.57 -11.13
CA GLN A 497 25.96 -25.25 -9.82
C GLN A 497 27.32 -25.43 -9.08
N ASN A 498 28.47 -24.96 -9.57
CA ASN A 498 29.71 -25.00 -8.76
C ASN A 498 30.57 -23.74 -8.96
N LEU A 499 30.55 -22.86 -7.97
CA LEU A 499 31.48 -21.72 -7.82
C LEU A 499 32.78 -22.11 -7.09
N SER A 500 33.16 -23.40 -7.06
CA SER A 500 34.49 -23.80 -6.60
C SER A 500 35.51 -23.62 -7.74
N CYS A 501 36.16 -22.47 -7.76
CA CYS A 501 37.37 -22.26 -8.54
C CYS A 501 38.52 -23.11 -7.97
N SER A 502 38.76 -24.29 -8.54
CA SER A 502 40.11 -24.88 -8.53
C SER A 502 40.43 -25.50 -9.87
N SER A 503 41.48 -24.98 -10.50
CA SER A 503 42.12 -25.51 -11.70
C SER A 503 42.51 -26.98 -11.50
N THR A 504 41.81 -27.91 -12.14
CA THR A 504 42.36 -29.14 -12.72
C THR A 504 41.27 -29.81 -13.55
N ALA A 505 41.57 -30.08 -14.82
CA ALA A 505 40.68 -30.81 -15.71
C ALA A 505 40.73 -32.31 -15.36
N SER A 506 39.59 -32.90 -14.99
CA SER A 506 39.37 -34.34 -15.13
C SER A 506 37.88 -34.70 -15.16
N SER A 507 37.49 -35.42 -16.21
CA SER A 507 36.38 -36.38 -16.36
C SER A 507 34.95 -35.97 -15.95
N GLN A 508 34.16 -35.60 -16.97
CA GLN A 508 32.91 -36.26 -17.37
C GLN A 508 32.32 -37.30 -16.39
N GLU A 509 31.28 -36.91 -15.64
CA GLU A 509 30.02 -37.67 -15.38
C GLU A 509 29.14 -36.89 -14.37
N ASP A 510 27.94 -36.50 -14.81
CA ASP A 510 26.66 -36.51 -14.09
C ASP A 510 25.68 -35.57 -14.80
N GLY A 511 24.82 -36.19 -15.61
CA GLY A 511 23.89 -35.51 -16.49
C GLY A 511 22.63 -35.02 -15.78
N VAL A 512 22.64 -33.77 -15.32
CA VAL A 512 21.44 -32.88 -15.32
C VAL A 512 21.91 -31.43 -15.49
N ALA A 513 22.10 -30.98 -16.73
CA ALA A 513 22.51 -29.59 -17.00
C ALA A 513 21.33 -28.62 -16.77
N SER A 514 21.32 -27.92 -15.64
CA SER A 514 20.42 -26.79 -15.32
C SER A 514 21.03 -25.40 -15.63
N GLY A 515 22.25 -25.35 -16.18
CA GLY A 515 23.05 -24.11 -16.25
C GLY A 515 23.00 -23.32 -17.57
N GLY A 516 22.07 -23.60 -18.50
CA GLY A 516 22.12 -22.99 -19.85
C GLY A 516 21.35 -21.67 -20.02
N ARG A 517 20.47 -21.32 -19.07
CA ARG A 517 19.86 -19.99 -18.99
C ARG A 517 20.85 -19.02 -18.39
N VAL A 518 21.14 -17.93 -19.09
CA VAL A 518 22.21 -16.99 -18.73
C VAL A 518 21.63 -15.76 -18.04
N LEU A 519 20.63 -15.13 -18.65
CA LEU A 519 19.99 -13.90 -18.15
C LEU A 519 18.47 -14.00 -18.30
N SER A 520 17.75 -13.37 -17.39
CA SER A 520 16.31 -13.09 -17.49
C SER A 520 16.13 -11.57 -17.58
N VAL A 521 15.73 -11.06 -18.74
CA VAL A 521 15.56 -9.62 -18.99
C VAL A 521 14.10 -9.27 -18.87
N THR A 522 13.76 -8.47 -17.87
CA THR A 522 12.38 -8.12 -17.54
C THR A 522 12.10 -6.67 -17.89
N GLY A 523 11.00 -6.43 -18.61
CA GLY A 523 10.41 -5.12 -18.79
C GLY A 523 9.12 -5.00 -17.99
N VAL A 524 8.97 -3.89 -17.26
CA VAL A 524 7.73 -3.51 -16.58
C VAL A 524 7.11 -2.33 -17.32
N GLY A 525 5.83 -2.40 -17.62
CA GLY A 525 5.07 -1.36 -18.31
C GLY A 525 3.68 -1.19 -17.72
N LYS A 526 2.98 -0.12 -18.14
CA LYS A 526 1.59 0.12 -17.73
C LYS A 526 0.60 -0.94 -18.24
N ASP A 527 0.99 -1.63 -19.31
CA ASP A 527 0.22 -2.67 -19.98
C ASP A 527 1.16 -3.75 -20.52
N PHE A 528 0.60 -4.90 -20.89
CA PHE A 528 1.35 -6.05 -21.37
C PHE A 528 2.21 -5.74 -22.61
N ALA A 529 1.69 -4.93 -23.54
CA ALA A 529 2.40 -4.58 -24.77
C ALA A 529 3.65 -3.73 -24.50
N SER A 530 3.55 -2.72 -23.63
CA SER A 530 4.67 -1.86 -23.25
C SER A 530 5.72 -2.60 -22.41
N ALA A 531 5.30 -3.51 -21.53
CA ALA A 531 6.21 -4.38 -20.78
C ALA A 531 7.06 -5.25 -21.72
N LEU A 532 6.41 -5.87 -22.71
CA LEU A 532 7.07 -6.73 -23.69
C LEU A 532 8.02 -5.95 -24.62
N ASP A 533 7.63 -4.76 -25.08
CA ASP A 533 8.50 -3.91 -25.92
C ASP A 533 9.76 -3.48 -25.16
N ARG A 534 9.63 -3.06 -23.90
CA ARG A 534 10.76 -2.72 -23.02
C ARG A 534 11.71 -3.90 -22.86
N ALA A 535 11.19 -5.09 -22.58
CA ALA A 535 11.99 -6.31 -22.42
C ALA A 535 12.79 -6.63 -23.70
N TYR A 536 12.13 -6.66 -24.87
CA TYR A 536 12.80 -6.94 -26.14
C TYR A 536 13.82 -5.86 -26.53
N LYS A 537 13.54 -4.59 -26.22
CA LYS A 537 14.48 -3.49 -26.47
C LYS A 537 15.77 -3.69 -25.67
N ALA A 538 15.66 -4.09 -24.41
CA ALA A 538 16.80 -4.39 -23.56
C ALA A 538 17.56 -5.65 -24.01
N VAL A 539 16.86 -6.73 -24.37
CA VAL A 539 17.49 -7.96 -24.91
C VAL A 539 18.34 -7.64 -26.14
N ARG A 540 17.88 -6.77 -27.04
CA ARG A 540 18.65 -6.35 -28.23
C ARG A 540 19.93 -5.57 -27.92
N ALA A 541 20.04 -4.98 -26.73
CA ALA A 541 21.23 -4.27 -26.30
C ALA A 541 22.31 -5.20 -25.70
N ILE A 542 21.96 -6.44 -25.36
CA ILE A 542 22.85 -7.41 -24.72
C ILE A 542 23.35 -8.41 -25.76
N SER A 543 24.63 -8.77 -25.70
CA SER A 543 25.23 -9.74 -26.61
C SER A 543 26.21 -10.69 -25.91
N PHE A 544 26.16 -11.95 -26.31
CA PHE A 544 27.18 -12.99 -26.10
C PHE A 544 27.00 -14.02 -27.21
N ALA A 545 28.06 -14.65 -27.72
CA ALA A 545 27.96 -15.50 -28.90
C ALA A 545 28.48 -16.93 -28.65
N PRO A 546 27.67 -17.98 -28.90
CA PRO A 546 26.27 -17.94 -29.37
C PRO A 546 25.25 -17.65 -28.25
N CYS A 547 24.28 -16.78 -28.54
CA CYS A 547 23.11 -16.48 -27.69
C CYS A 547 21.82 -16.90 -28.40
N HIS A 548 20.86 -17.41 -27.63
CA HIS A 548 19.53 -17.80 -28.09
C HIS A 548 18.46 -17.23 -27.15
N TYR A 549 17.41 -16.65 -27.71
CA TYR A 549 16.21 -16.23 -26.99
C TYR A 549 15.01 -16.27 -27.94
N ARG A 550 13.81 -16.47 -27.37
CA ARG A 550 12.56 -16.48 -28.15
C ARG A 550 12.11 -15.07 -28.52
N LYS A 551 11.51 -14.92 -29.69
CA LYS A 551 11.00 -13.64 -30.24
C LYS A 551 9.48 -13.50 -30.14
N ASP A 552 8.82 -14.51 -29.57
CA ASP A 552 7.36 -14.64 -29.51
C ASP A 552 6.84 -14.89 -28.09
N ILE A 553 7.62 -14.53 -27.05
CA ILE A 553 7.14 -14.55 -25.66
C ILE A 553 5.83 -13.76 -25.57
N GLY A 554 4.80 -14.41 -25.07
CA GLY A 554 3.45 -13.88 -24.90
C GLY A 554 2.61 -13.77 -26.18
N HIS A 555 2.98 -14.46 -27.26
CA HIS A 555 2.20 -14.45 -28.50
C HIS A 555 0.75 -14.96 -28.31
N ARG A 556 0.52 -15.93 -27.40
CA ARG A 556 -0.83 -16.43 -27.08
C ARG A 556 -1.72 -15.36 -26.44
N ALA A 557 -1.16 -14.53 -25.57
CA ALA A 557 -1.87 -13.39 -24.98
C ALA A 557 -2.22 -12.30 -26.02
N ARG A 558 -1.44 -12.18 -27.11
CA ARG A 558 -1.69 -11.22 -28.19
C ARG A 558 -2.79 -11.65 -29.17
N THR A 559 -3.14 -12.94 -29.22
CA THR A 559 -4.11 -13.50 -30.18
C THR A 559 -5.46 -13.83 -29.57
N ALA A 560 -5.65 -13.70 -28.26
CA ALA A 560 -6.94 -13.92 -27.61
C ALA A 560 -8.01 -12.94 -28.12
N PRO A 561 -9.25 -13.39 -28.41
CA PRO A 561 -10.30 -12.51 -28.88
C PRO A 561 -10.80 -11.60 -27.76
N LEU A 562 -11.02 -10.31 -28.06
CA LEU A 562 -11.62 -9.34 -27.12
C LEU A 562 -13.00 -9.83 -26.68
N ARG A 563 -13.22 -9.97 -25.37
CA ARG A 563 -14.49 -10.41 -24.78
C ARG A 563 -15.42 -9.23 -24.59
N ILE A 564 -16.53 -9.20 -25.32
CA ILE A 564 -17.48 -8.09 -25.37
C ILE A 564 -18.77 -8.44 -24.63
N GLY A 565 -19.13 -7.62 -23.65
CA GLY A 565 -20.48 -7.58 -23.07
C GLY A 565 -21.37 -6.59 -23.82
N VAL A 566 -22.67 -6.86 -23.94
CA VAL A 566 -23.60 -5.98 -24.67
C VAL A 566 -24.83 -5.70 -23.82
N LEU A 567 -25.20 -4.43 -23.69
CA LEU A 567 -26.45 -3.98 -23.07
C LEU A 567 -27.37 -3.38 -24.14
N GLY A 568 -28.62 -3.82 -24.21
CA GLY A 568 -29.58 -3.26 -25.18
C GLY A 568 -31.04 -3.43 -24.77
N SER A 569 -31.86 -2.41 -25.05
CA SER A 569 -33.28 -2.35 -24.67
C SER A 569 -34.25 -2.45 -25.86
N GLY A 570 -33.75 -2.51 -27.08
CA GLY A 570 -34.54 -2.44 -28.32
C GLY A 570 -34.13 -3.48 -29.36
N ASN A 571 -34.12 -3.08 -30.63
CA ASN A 571 -33.85 -3.99 -31.75
C ASN A 571 -32.38 -4.41 -31.87
N GLY A 572 -31.45 -3.74 -31.17
CA GLY A 572 -30.03 -4.05 -31.25
C GLY A 572 -29.44 -3.90 -32.64
N THR A 573 -29.93 -2.94 -33.45
CA THR A 573 -29.57 -2.83 -34.87
C THR A 573 -28.08 -2.64 -35.11
N ALA A 574 -27.38 -1.91 -34.23
CA ALA A 574 -25.93 -1.72 -34.34
C ALA A 574 -25.11 -2.95 -33.91
N LEU A 575 -25.72 -3.94 -33.23
CA LEU A 575 -25.05 -5.19 -32.85
C LEU A 575 -24.86 -6.15 -34.05
N GLY A 576 -25.80 -6.13 -35.02
CA GLY A 576 -25.75 -7.01 -36.19
C GLY A 576 -24.43 -6.92 -36.97
N PRO A 577 -24.02 -5.71 -37.41
CA PRO A 577 -22.75 -5.52 -38.11
C PRO A 577 -21.51 -5.97 -37.32
N VAL A 578 -21.52 -5.79 -35.98
CA VAL A 578 -20.43 -6.25 -35.11
C VAL A 578 -20.35 -7.77 -35.11
N LEU A 579 -21.49 -8.47 -34.98
CA LEU A 579 -21.56 -9.94 -35.03
C LEU A 579 -21.13 -10.48 -36.39
N GLU A 580 -21.54 -9.85 -37.49
CA GLU A 580 -21.12 -10.21 -38.85
C GLU A 580 -19.61 -10.02 -39.05
N ALA A 581 -19.04 -8.94 -38.54
CA ALA A 581 -17.60 -8.69 -38.61
C ALA A 581 -16.78 -9.70 -37.79
N ILE A 582 -17.30 -10.14 -36.63
CA ILE A 582 -16.72 -11.23 -35.83
C ILE A 582 -16.80 -12.55 -36.61
N ALA A 583 -17.97 -12.92 -37.13
CA ALA A 583 -18.18 -14.17 -37.86
C ALA A 583 -17.34 -14.25 -39.15
N ALA A 584 -17.11 -13.12 -39.81
CA ALA A 584 -16.25 -13.01 -40.99
C ALA A 584 -14.74 -12.97 -40.66
N GLY A 585 -14.35 -13.02 -39.38
CA GLY A 585 -12.96 -12.95 -38.93
C GLY A 585 -12.31 -11.58 -39.12
N LYS A 586 -13.09 -10.52 -39.36
CA LYS A 586 -12.58 -9.13 -39.48
C LYS A 586 -12.28 -8.52 -38.11
N LEU A 587 -13.04 -8.90 -37.09
CA LEU A 587 -12.80 -8.52 -35.70
C LEU A 587 -12.39 -9.76 -34.89
N ASN A 588 -11.21 -9.73 -34.27
CA ASN A 588 -10.80 -10.76 -33.30
C ASN A 588 -11.46 -10.49 -31.94
N ALA A 589 -12.77 -10.70 -31.87
CA ALA A 589 -13.59 -10.46 -30.69
C ALA A 589 -14.66 -11.55 -30.53
N LYS A 590 -15.20 -11.68 -29.33
CA LYS A 590 -16.30 -12.60 -29.00
C LYS A 590 -17.29 -11.89 -28.08
N VAL A 591 -18.57 -11.92 -28.44
CA VAL A 591 -19.62 -11.48 -27.53
C VAL A 591 -19.85 -12.56 -26.47
N VAL A 592 -19.57 -12.23 -25.21
CA VAL A 592 -19.63 -13.19 -24.09
C VAL A 592 -20.95 -13.15 -23.32
N GLN A 593 -21.63 -12.00 -23.34
CA GLN A 593 -22.91 -11.83 -22.65
C GLN A 593 -23.71 -10.68 -23.26
N VAL A 594 -25.00 -10.91 -23.51
CA VAL A 594 -25.98 -9.88 -23.90
C VAL A 594 -27.01 -9.73 -22.79
N CYS A 595 -27.10 -8.56 -22.16
CA CYS A 595 -28.11 -8.28 -21.15
C CYS A 595 -29.17 -7.32 -21.69
N THR A 596 -30.43 -7.62 -21.43
CA THR A 596 -31.55 -6.73 -21.72
C THR A 596 -32.40 -6.48 -20.48
N ASN A 597 -33.00 -5.30 -20.42
CA ASN A 597 -33.94 -4.92 -19.37
C ASN A 597 -35.41 -5.08 -19.78
N LYS A 598 -35.68 -5.49 -21.03
CA LYS A 598 -37.04 -5.63 -21.57
C LYS A 598 -37.32 -7.08 -21.94
N PRO A 599 -38.37 -7.71 -21.37
CA PRO A 599 -38.83 -9.02 -21.82
C PRO A 599 -39.20 -8.99 -23.30
N GLY A 600 -38.79 -10.00 -24.06
CA GLY A 600 -39.11 -10.13 -25.49
C GLY A 600 -38.41 -9.12 -26.40
N ALA A 601 -37.33 -8.46 -25.95
CA ALA A 601 -36.58 -7.55 -26.81
C ALA A 601 -35.93 -8.30 -28.00
N PRO A 602 -36.06 -7.81 -29.25
CA PRO A 602 -35.50 -8.50 -30.43
C PRO A 602 -33.97 -8.68 -30.41
N ILE A 603 -33.23 -7.95 -29.56
CA ILE A 603 -31.79 -8.18 -29.35
C ILE A 603 -31.50 -9.59 -28.81
N LEU A 604 -32.43 -10.21 -28.08
CA LEU A 604 -32.30 -11.59 -27.59
C LEU A 604 -32.30 -12.61 -28.73
N GLU A 605 -33.17 -12.42 -29.74
CA GLU A 605 -33.21 -13.27 -30.93
C GLU A 605 -31.93 -13.16 -31.74
N ARG A 606 -31.37 -11.94 -31.85
CA ARG A 606 -30.08 -11.70 -32.51
C ARG A 606 -28.92 -12.36 -31.77
N ALA A 607 -28.89 -12.29 -30.45
CA ALA A 607 -27.89 -12.96 -29.62
C ALA A 607 -27.96 -14.48 -29.80
N ALA A 608 -29.17 -15.06 -29.76
CA ALA A 608 -29.40 -16.48 -29.97
C ALA A 608 -28.95 -16.94 -31.37
N ALA A 609 -29.29 -16.18 -32.43
CA ALA A 609 -28.88 -16.50 -33.80
C ALA A 609 -27.34 -16.48 -33.99
N ALA A 610 -26.62 -15.70 -33.19
CA ALA A 610 -25.16 -15.63 -33.19
C ALA A 610 -24.49 -16.54 -32.14
N GLY A 611 -25.26 -17.34 -31.40
CA GLY A 611 -24.73 -18.22 -30.34
C GLY A 611 -24.14 -17.49 -29.12
N ALA A 612 -24.53 -16.23 -28.90
CA ALA A 612 -24.10 -15.43 -27.75
C ALA A 612 -25.03 -15.66 -26.54
N PRO A 613 -24.50 -15.93 -25.32
CA PRO A 613 -25.31 -16.02 -24.11
C PRO A 613 -26.10 -14.72 -23.88
N ALA A 614 -27.37 -14.85 -23.47
CA ALA A 614 -28.24 -13.72 -23.23
C ALA A 614 -29.01 -13.85 -21.92
N ALA A 615 -29.16 -12.75 -21.19
CA ALA A 615 -29.87 -12.68 -19.92
C ALA A 615 -30.87 -11.52 -19.91
N LEU A 616 -32.05 -11.78 -19.33
CA LEU A 616 -33.03 -10.75 -18.99
C LEU A 616 -32.80 -10.33 -17.55
N VAL A 617 -32.45 -9.07 -17.34
CA VAL A 617 -32.39 -8.44 -16.01
C VAL A 617 -33.61 -7.53 -15.89
N ALA A 618 -34.71 -8.05 -15.36
CA ALA A 618 -35.98 -7.33 -15.33
C ALA A 618 -35.90 -6.08 -14.44
N VAL A 619 -36.64 -5.04 -14.82
CA VAL A 619 -36.81 -3.85 -13.97
C VAL A 619 -37.89 -4.15 -12.93
N ASP A 620 -37.50 -4.25 -11.67
CA ASP A 620 -38.31 -4.72 -10.55
C ASP A 620 -38.46 -3.66 -9.43
N GLY A 621 -38.10 -2.40 -9.70
CA GLY A 621 -38.26 -1.28 -8.77
C GLY A 621 -37.13 -1.09 -7.77
N ARG A 622 -36.09 -1.94 -7.78
CA ARG A 622 -34.88 -1.73 -6.96
C ARG A 622 -34.10 -0.48 -7.36
N ALA A 623 -33.29 0.02 -6.42
CA ALA A 623 -32.43 1.18 -6.64
C ALA A 623 -31.48 0.99 -7.83
N ARG A 624 -31.18 2.08 -8.55
CA ARG A 624 -30.34 2.07 -9.76
C ARG A 624 -29.00 1.35 -9.56
N ALA A 625 -28.26 1.69 -8.50
CA ALA A 625 -26.97 1.07 -8.19
C ALA A 625 -27.09 -0.44 -7.92
N ALA A 626 -28.13 -0.88 -7.19
CA ALA A 626 -28.36 -2.30 -6.93
C ALA A 626 -28.71 -3.09 -8.21
N TYR A 627 -29.44 -2.47 -9.14
CA TYR A 627 -29.72 -3.05 -10.45
C TYR A 627 -28.45 -3.18 -11.29
N ASP A 628 -27.66 -2.10 -11.39
CA ASP A 628 -26.45 -2.09 -12.21
C ASP A 628 -25.34 -2.97 -11.62
N ALA A 629 -25.33 -3.22 -10.31
CA ALA A 629 -24.45 -4.19 -9.66
C ALA A 629 -24.72 -5.63 -10.13
N GLU A 630 -25.99 -6.04 -10.31
CA GLU A 630 -26.31 -7.35 -10.89
C GLU A 630 -25.88 -7.44 -12.35
N VAL A 631 -26.16 -6.39 -13.15
CA VAL A 631 -25.72 -6.34 -14.55
C VAL A 631 -24.19 -6.44 -14.63
N THR A 632 -23.48 -5.74 -13.77
CA THR A 632 -22.02 -5.80 -13.66
C THR A 632 -21.55 -7.21 -13.30
N ALA A 633 -22.15 -7.84 -12.28
CA ALA A 633 -21.80 -9.20 -11.88
C ALA A 633 -21.96 -10.19 -13.04
N LEU A 634 -23.07 -10.12 -13.78
CA LEU A 634 -23.29 -10.97 -14.96
C LEU A 634 -22.23 -10.75 -16.06
N LEU A 635 -21.87 -9.51 -16.33
CA LEU A 635 -20.85 -9.16 -17.33
C LEU A 635 -19.46 -9.63 -16.89
N GLU A 636 -19.11 -9.49 -15.60
CA GLU A 636 -17.83 -9.91 -15.04
C GLU A 636 -17.70 -11.43 -14.94
N ASP A 637 -18.76 -12.13 -14.56
CA ASP A 637 -18.80 -13.59 -14.50
C ASP A 637 -18.67 -14.20 -15.90
N ALA A 638 -19.21 -13.52 -16.92
CA ALA A 638 -18.99 -13.86 -18.33
C ALA A 638 -17.59 -13.47 -18.85
N GLY A 639 -16.78 -12.77 -18.06
CA GLY A 639 -15.43 -12.34 -18.42
C GLY A 639 -15.38 -11.20 -19.44
N ALA A 640 -16.38 -10.32 -19.48
CA ALA A 640 -16.39 -9.18 -20.38
C ALA A 640 -15.24 -8.21 -20.08
N GLU A 641 -14.52 -7.80 -21.13
CA GLU A 641 -13.41 -6.85 -21.09
C GLU A 641 -13.85 -5.46 -21.53
N LEU A 642 -14.86 -5.39 -22.41
CA LEU A 642 -15.45 -4.17 -22.95
C LEU A 642 -16.98 -4.32 -23.00
N VAL A 643 -17.72 -3.28 -22.64
CA VAL A 643 -19.19 -3.24 -22.70
C VAL A 643 -19.64 -2.33 -23.85
N LEU A 644 -20.62 -2.78 -24.64
CA LEU A 644 -21.27 -1.98 -25.67
C LEU A 644 -22.72 -1.67 -25.28
N LEU A 645 -23.09 -0.39 -25.28
CA LEU A 645 -24.49 0.04 -25.16
C LEU A 645 -25.08 0.19 -26.56
N VAL A 646 -26.02 -0.70 -26.89
CA VAL A 646 -26.68 -0.74 -28.20
C VAL A 646 -28.15 -0.37 -28.03
N GLY A 647 -28.42 0.93 -27.97
CA GLY A 647 -29.77 1.45 -27.71
C GLY A 647 -30.30 1.03 -26.33
N TYR A 648 -29.46 1.19 -25.31
CA TYR A 648 -29.80 0.86 -23.92
C TYR A 648 -30.53 2.03 -23.27
N MET A 649 -31.82 1.87 -23.00
CA MET A 649 -32.76 2.94 -22.64
C MET A 649 -32.78 3.21 -21.13
N ARG A 650 -31.61 3.15 -20.47
CA ARG A 650 -31.44 3.39 -19.04
C ARG A 650 -30.15 4.17 -18.80
N ILE A 651 -30.25 5.16 -17.92
CA ILE A 651 -29.08 5.85 -17.37
C ILE A 651 -28.41 4.91 -16.36
N LEU A 652 -27.11 4.70 -16.53
CA LEU A 652 -26.28 3.88 -15.66
C LEU A 652 -25.90 4.67 -14.39
N SER A 653 -25.64 3.95 -13.30
CA SER A 653 -25.14 4.50 -12.04
C SER A 653 -23.69 4.93 -12.11
N ASP A 654 -23.30 5.81 -11.19
CA ASP A 654 -21.91 6.28 -11.05
C ASP A 654 -20.97 5.11 -10.73
N GLU A 655 -21.43 4.15 -9.92
CA GLU A 655 -20.70 2.93 -9.60
C GLU A 655 -20.45 2.06 -10.84
N PHE A 656 -21.43 1.91 -11.72
CA PHE A 656 -21.26 1.19 -12.99
C PHE A 656 -20.25 1.90 -13.89
N CYS A 657 -20.41 3.21 -14.07
CA CYS A 657 -19.53 4.01 -14.91
C CYS A 657 -18.08 4.00 -14.41
N ALA A 658 -17.88 4.05 -13.08
CA ALA A 658 -16.56 3.91 -12.48
C ALA A 658 -15.97 2.51 -12.70
N ARG A 659 -16.80 1.46 -12.54
CA ARG A 659 -16.34 0.07 -12.70
C ARG A 659 -15.93 -0.27 -14.13
N TRP A 660 -16.66 0.26 -15.11
CA TRP A 660 -16.41 0.08 -16.54
C TRP A 660 -15.76 1.30 -17.21
N ALA A 661 -15.07 2.13 -16.43
CA ALA A 661 -14.35 3.30 -16.94
C ALA A 661 -13.40 2.90 -18.07
N GLU A 662 -13.43 3.67 -19.16
CA GLU A 662 -12.69 3.41 -20.41
C GLU A 662 -12.94 2.03 -21.04
N ARG A 663 -13.97 1.31 -20.58
CA ARG A 663 -14.32 -0.05 -21.01
C ARG A 663 -15.83 -0.19 -21.21
N CYS A 664 -16.53 0.91 -21.46
CA CYS A 664 -17.92 0.93 -21.86
C CYS A 664 -18.11 1.97 -22.98
N LEU A 665 -18.57 1.53 -24.15
CA LEU A 665 -18.84 2.38 -25.32
C LEU A 665 -20.34 2.48 -25.58
N ASN A 666 -20.81 3.69 -25.84
CA ASN A 666 -22.17 3.96 -26.31
C ASN A 666 -22.15 4.54 -27.71
N VAL A 667 -23.19 4.24 -28.50
CA VAL A 667 -23.46 4.94 -29.77
C VAL A 667 -24.66 5.85 -29.61
N HIS A 668 -24.44 7.14 -29.87
CA HIS A 668 -25.46 8.18 -29.79
C HIS A 668 -25.86 8.65 -31.21
N PRO A 669 -27.17 8.83 -31.52
CA PRO A 669 -27.65 9.17 -32.86
C PRO A 669 -27.56 10.67 -33.21
N SER A 670 -26.52 11.35 -32.74
CA SER A 670 -26.13 12.71 -33.16
C SER A 670 -24.60 12.89 -33.16
N LEU A 671 -24.13 14.07 -33.59
CA LEU A 671 -22.73 14.50 -33.47
C LEU A 671 -22.55 15.22 -32.12
N LEU A 672 -22.12 14.53 -31.08
CA LEU A 672 -21.85 15.14 -29.77
C LEU A 672 -20.78 16.24 -29.86
N PRO A 673 -20.86 17.29 -29.02
CA PRO A 673 -21.81 17.48 -27.91
C PRO A 673 -23.22 17.98 -28.33
N ASP A 674 -23.46 18.24 -29.62
CA ASP A 674 -24.77 18.72 -30.08
C ASP A 674 -25.85 17.63 -29.87
N PHE A 675 -26.99 18.04 -29.31
CA PHE A 675 -28.17 17.18 -29.07
C PHE A 675 -27.89 15.99 -28.11
N SER A 676 -27.03 16.19 -27.12
CA SER A 676 -26.85 15.24 -26.00
C SER A 676 -28.16 15.01 -25.23
N GLY A 677 -28.35 13.82 -24.68
CA GLY A 677 -29.52 13.43 -23.88
C GLY A 677 -30.82 13.24 -24.66
N GLY A 678 -30.89 13.62 -25.94
CA GLY A 678 -32.03 13.31 -26.81
C GLY A 678 -31.98 11.85 -27.28
N MET A 679 -33.14 11.21 -27.45
CA MET A 679 -33.19 9.84 -27.98
C MET A 679 -34.18 9.66 -29.15
N ASP A 680 -33.90 8.65 -29.96
CA ASP A 680 -34.77 8.17 -31.04
C ASP A 680 -35.19 9.28 -32.03
N LEU A 681 -36.47 9.36 -32.40
CA LEU A 681 -36.97 10.34 -33.38
C LEU A 681 -36.78 11.81 -32.94
N GLN A 682 -36.75 12.09 -31.63
CA GLN A 682 -36.70 13.46 -31.09
C GLN A 682 -35.38 14.16 -31.42
N VAL A 683 -34.27 13.42 -31.46
CA VAL A 683 -32.96 13.97 -31.85
C VAL A 683 -33.00 14.45 -33.29
N HIS A 684 -33.57 13.64 -34.18
CA HIS A 684 -33.63 13.98 -35.60
C HIS A 684 -34.61 15.13 -35.87
N GLU A 685 -35.71 15.21 -35.12
CA GLU A 685 -36.61 16.39 -35.13
C GLU A 685 -35.87 17.66 -34.71
N ALA A 686 -35.09 17.60 -33.63
CA ALA A 686 -34.32 18.73 -33.12
C ALA A 686 -33.22 19.19 -34.10
N VAL A 687 -32.53 18.25 -34.75
CA VAL A 687 -31.52 18.54 -35.79
C VAL A 687 -32.14 19.28 -36.98
N ILE A 688 -33.30 18.82 -37.46
CA ILE A 688 -34.03 19.43 -38.58
C ILE A 688 -34.56 20.81 -38.19
N ALA A 689 -35.18 20.93 -37.00
CA ALA A 689 -35.69 22.20 -36.49
C ALA A 689 -34.59 23.26 -36.31
N ALA A 690 -33.39 22.83 -35.92
CA ALA A 690 -32.20 23.69 -35.81
C ALA A 690 -31.56 24.04 -37.17
N GLY A 691 -32.07 23.53 -38.28
CA GLY A 691 -31.58 23.83 -39.63
C GLY A 691 -30.14 23.36 -39.89
N LYS A 692 -29.67 22.32 -39.19
CA LYS A 692 -28.30 21.81 -39.33
C LYS A 692 -28.11 21.14 -40.69
N ALA A 693 -27.04 21.49 -41.41
CA ALA A 693 -26.72 20.89 -42.71
C ALA A 693 -26.14 19.45 -42.61
N LYS A 694 -25.74 19.04 -41.40
CA LYS A 694 -25.12 17.75 -41.10
C LYS A 694 -25.70 17.17 -39.81
N SER A 695 -25.79 15.85 -39.77
CA SER A 695 -26.10 15.04 -38.59
C SER A 695 -25.15 13.85 -38.59
N GLY A 696 -25.39 12.84 -37.75
CA GLY A 696 -24.50 11.68 -37.69
C GLY A 696 -24.73 10.82 -36.47
N CYS A 697 -23.77 9.93 -36.22
CA CYS A 697 -23.69 9.18 -34.97
C CYS A 697 -22.31 9.37 -34.33
N THR A 698 -22.26 9.24 -33.01
CA THR A 698 -21.05 9.34 -32.19
C THR A 698 -20.90 8.09 -31.35
N VAL A 699 -19.75 7.42 -31.45
CA VAL A 699 -19.33 6.40 -30.47
C VAL A 699 -18.42 7.06 -29.45
N HIS A 700 -18.76 6.96 -28.17
CA HIS A 700 -18.02 7.59 -27.08
C HIS A 700 -17.94 6.65 -25.87
N PHE A 701 -16.97 6.89 -24.99
CA PHE A 701 -16.92 6.21 -23.70
C PHE A 701 -18.07 6.69 -22.81
N VAL A 702 -18.62 5.78 -22.02
CA VAL A 702 -19.70 6.10 -21.07
C VAL A 702 -19.11 6.63 -19.78
N THR A 703 -19.64 7.75 -19.30
CA THR A 703 -19.31 8.35 -18.00
C THR A 703 -20.61 8.55 -17.20
N ALA A 704 -20.49 8.99 -15.94
CA ALA A 704 -21.66 9.35 -15.13
C ALA A 704 -22.49 10.49 -15.76
N THR A 705 -21.85 11.35 -16.54
CA THR A 705 -22.51 12.38 -17.35
C THR A 705 -23.09 11.76 -18.62
N VAL A 706 -24.42 11.79 -18.77
CA VAL A 706 -25.12 11.29 -19.95
C VAL A 706 -24.56 11.94 -21.21
N ASP A 707 -24.10 11.12 -22.16
CA ASP A 707 -23.47 11.51 -23.43
C ASP A 707 -22.30 12.50 -23.29
N GLY A 708 -21.69 12.58 -22.10
CA GLY A 708 -20.60 13.52 -21.79
C GLY A 708 -19.21 12.90 -21.81
N GLY A 709 -19.09 11.63 -22.17
CA GLY A 709 -17.80 10.94 -22.15
C GLY A 709 -16.97 11.14 -23.42
N PRO A 710 -15.67 10.80 -23.39
CA PRO A 710 -14.77 11.08 -24.50
C PRO A 710 -15.19 10.40 -25.80
N ILE A 711 -15.18 11.18 -26.88
CA ILE A 711 -15.53 10.74 -28.23
C ILE A 711 -14.42 9.84 -28.79
N VAL A 712 -14.81 8.69 -29.33
CA VAL A 712 -13.90 7.72 -29.97
C VAL A 712 -14.02 7.80 -31.49
N VAL A 713 -15.24 7.77 -32.03
CA VAL A 713 -15.52 7.84 -33.47
C VAL A 713 -16.76 8.71 -33.72
N GLN A 714 -16.73 9.55 -34.75
CA GLN A 714 -17.91 10.24 -35.28
C GLN A 714 -18.07 9.97 -36.77
N ARG A 715 -19.31 9.74 -37.21
CA ARG A 715 -19.65 9.59 -38.62
C ARG A 715 -20.75 10.56 -39.00
N GLU A 716 -20.47 11.40 -39.99
CA GLU A 716 -21.40 12.42 -40.47
C GLU A 716 -22.29 11.90 -41.61
N VAL A 717 -23.53 12.39 -41.66
CA VAL A 717 -24.45 12.27 -42.79
C VAL A 717 -25.00 13.65 -43.17
N ALA A 718 -25.24 13.87 -44.45
CA ALA A 718 -25.81 15.12 -44.95
C ALA A 718 -27.33 15.18 -44.69
N VAL A 719 -27.78 16.35 -44.22
CA VAL A 719 -29.20 16.66 -44.03
C VAL A 719 -29.72 17.38 -45.28
N ALA A 720 -30.63 16.76 -46.03
CA ALA A 720 -31.17 17.30 -47.27
C ALA A 720 -32.33 18.27 -47.03
N ALA A 721 -32.55 19.19 -47.98
CA ALA A 721 -33.71 20.09 -47.95
C ALA A 721 -35.02 19.28 -48.06
N GLY A 722 -35.92 19.46 -47.08
CA GLY A 722 -37.19 18.71 -47.01
C GLY A 722 -37.07 17.31 -46.39
N GLU A 723 -35.94 16.97 -45.77
CA GLU A 723 -35.74 15.69 -45.09
C GLU A 723 -36.69 15.53 -43.89
N THR A 724 -37.24 14.33 -43.70
CA THR A 724 -38.10 13.98 -42.56
C THR A 724 -37.26 13.35 -41.43
N PRO A 725 -37.70 13.44 -40.16
CA PRO A 725 -37.03 12.76 -39.04
C PRO A 725 -36.84 11.26 -39.28
N GLN A 726 -37.80 10.59 -39.93
CA GLN A 726 -37.75 9.17 -40.25
C GLN A 726 -36.67 8.84 -41.28
N SER A 727 -36.55 9.64 -42.34
CA SER A 727 -35.51 9.45 -43.36
C SER A 727 -34.12 9.77 -42.83
N LEU A 728 -33.99 10.79 -41.96
CA LEU A 728 -32.71 11.12 -41.32
C LEU A 728 -32.29 10.02 -40.34
N ARG A 729 -33.21 9.50 -39.53
CA ARG A 729 -32.98 8.36 -38.63
C ARG A 729 -32.43 7.15 -39.38
N ALA A 730 -33.02 6.78 -40.52
CA ALA A 730 -32.56 5.64 -41.31
C ALA A 730 -31.11 5.81 -41.80
N LYS A 731 -30.73 7.04 -42.21
CA LYS A 731 -29.34 7.33 -42.61
C LYS A 731 -28.37 7.24 -41.43
N VAL A 732 -28.73 7.83 -40.29
CA VAL A 732 -27.89 7.80 -39.07
C VAL A 732 -27.72 6.37 -38.56
N GLN A 733 -28.80 5.59 -38.48
CA GLN A 733 -28.76 4.19 -38.05
C GLN A 733 -27.87 3.31 -38.94
N ALA A 734 -27.80 3.59 -40.24
CA ALA A 734 -26.89 2.88 -41.15
C ALA A 734 -25.40 3.15 -40.85
N CYS A 735 -25.07 4.24 -40.16
CA CYS A 735 -23.70 4.59 -39.77
C CYS A 735 -23.27 4.04 -38.41
N GLU A 736 -24.21 3.71 -37.51
CA GLU A 736 -23.91 3.27 -36.13
C GLU A 736 -23.05 1.99 -36.09
N GLY A 737 -23.42 0.96 -36.87
CA GLY A 737 -22.68 -0.30 -36.95
C GLY A 737 -21.23 -0.12 -37.43
N PRO A 738 -21.01 0.54 -38.59
CA PRO A 738 -19.67 0.90 -39.04
C PRO A 738 -18.85 1.72 -38.03
N ALA A 739 -19.50 2.66 -37.31
CA ALA A 739 -18.82 3.44 -36.28
C ALA A 739 -18.37 2.57 -35.10
N PHE A 740 -19.19 1.60 -34.68
CA PHE A 740 -18.81 0.66 -33.62
C PHE A 740 -17.64 -0.25 -34.04
N ILE A 741 -17.64 -0.76 -35.26
CA ILE A 741 -16.54 -1.60 -35.78
C ILE A 741 -15.23 -0.82 -35.73
N GLU A 742 -15.23 0.43 -36.21
CA GLU A 742 -14.05 1.30 -36.18
C GLU A 742 -13.59 1.62 -34.75
N ALA A 743 -14.53 1.90 -33.85
CA ALA A 743 -14.21 2.15 -32.44
C ALA A 743 -13.61 0.90 -31.75
N LEU A 744 -14.12 -0.30 -32.08
CA LEU A 744 -13.57 -1.57 -31.60
C LEU A 744 -12.17 -1.83 -32.13
N GLU A 745 -11.91 -1.59 -33.42
CA GLU A 745 -10.58 -1.69 -34.01
C GLU A 745 -9.59 -0.72 -33.34
N MET A 746 -10.03 0.52 -33.08
CA MET A 746 -9.23 1.51 -32.35
C MET A 746 -8.96 1.09 -30.91
N PHE A 747 -9.95 0.52 -30.23
CA PHE A 747 -9.81 0.00 -28.86
C PHE A 747 -8.81 -1.15 -28.80
N MET A 748 -8.96 -2.15 -29.68
CA MET A 748 -8.04 -3.28 -29.78
C MET A 748 -6.61 -2.87 -30.15
N ALA A 749 -6.46 -1.77 -30.91
CA ALA A 749 -5.15 -1.21 -31.24
C ALA A 749 -4.54 -0.31 -30.15
N GLY A 750 -5.23 -0.11 -29.01
CA GLY A 750 -4.81 0.81 -27.94
C GLY A 750 -4.82 2.30 -28.37
N LYS A 751 -5.56 2.61 -29.44
CA LYS A 751 -5.68 3.94 -30.06
C LYS A 751 -7.00 4.63 -29.74
N ALA A 752 -7.98 3.93 -29.17
CA ALA A 752 -9.16 4.54 -28.60
C ALA A 752 -8.76 5.25 -27.30
N LYS A 753 -8.24 6.46 -27.42
CA LYS A 753 -7.99 7.33 -26.28
C LYS A 753 -8.98 8.47 -26.35
N GLY A 754 -9.81 8.58 -25.31
CA GLY A 754 -10.41 9.86 -24.99
C GLY A 754 -9.31 10.90 -24.82
N GLY A 755 -9.49 12.08 -25.38
CA GLY A 755 -8.67 13.21 -24.95
C GLY A 755 -8.84 13.35 -23.44
N VAL A 756 -7.73 13.34 -22.69
CA VAL A 756 -7.77 13.56 -21.24
C VAL A 756 -8.22 15.00 -21.01
N SER A 757 -9.43 15.18 -20.48
CA SER A 757 -9.80 16.45 -19.88
C SER A 757 -9.24 16.52 -18.46
N TYR A 758 -9.06 17.73 -17.94
CA TYR A 758 -8.62 17.91 -16.55
C TYR A 758 -9.60 17.25 -15.54
N LYS A 759 -10.88 17.18 -15.93
CA LYS A 759 -11.94 16.47 -15.19
C LYS A 759 -11.76 14.96 -15.17
N ASP A 760 -11.17 14.38 -16.21
CA ASP A 760 -10.84 12.94 -16.25
C ASP A 760 -9.61 12.60 -15.40
N ALA A 761 -8.76 13.59 -15.08
CA ALA A 761 -7.75 13.49 -14.02
C ALA A 761 -8.36 13.61 -12.60
N GLY A 762 -9.68 13.71 -12.52
CA GLY A 762 -10.46 13.87 -11.29
C GLY A 762 -10.43 15.30 -10.73
N VAL A 763 -10.32 16.31 -11.62
CA VAL A 763 -10.34 17.73 -11.24
C VAL A 763 -11.46 18.50 -11.96
N ASP A 764 -12.55 18.82 -11.25
CA ASP A 764 -13.73 19.48 -11.80
C ASP A 764 -13.61 21.03 -11.77
N ILE A 765 -13.16 21.61 -12.88
CA ILE A 765 -13.03 23.07 -13.04
C ILE A 765 -14.39 23.79 -12.87
N ASP A 766 -15.48 23.17 -13.32
CA ASP A 766 -16.82 23.78 -13.22
C ASP A 766 -17.30 23.80 -11.76
N ALA A 767 -17.00 22.75 -11.00
CA ALA A 767 -17.26 22.72 -9.56
C ALA A 767 -16.40 23.76 -8.82
N GLY A 768 -15.14 23.93 -9.22
CA GLY A 768 -14.27 25.01 -8.71
C GLY A 768 -14.85 26.40 -8.96
N ASN A 769 -15.30 26.68 -10.19
CA ASN A 769 -15.94 27.95 -10.54
C ASN A 769 -17.25 28.18 -9.75
N ALA A 770 -18.07 27.14 -9.59
CA ALA A 770 -19.29 27.21 -8.81
C ALA A 770 -19.02 27.49 -7.32
N LEU A 771 -17.97 26.89 -6.75
CA LEU A 771 -17.51 27.20 -5.40
C LEU A 771 -17.11 28.68 -5.28
N VAL A 772 -16.32 29.21 -6.22
CA VAL A 772 -15.90 30.62 -6.22
C VAL A 772 -17.11 31.55 -6.16
N GLU A 773 -18.13 31.33 -6.99
CA GLU A 773 -19.36 32.13 -6.94
C GLU A 773 -20.08 32.01 -5.59
N ARG A 774 -20.08 30.83 -4.97
CA ARG A 774 -20.73 30.56 -3.68
C ARG A 774 -20.04 31.26 -2.49
N ILE A 775 -18.71 31.39 -2.51
CA ILE A 775 -17.93 31.96 -1.41
C ILE A 775 -17.69 33.47 -1.52
N LYS A 776 -17.89 34.07 -2.71
CA LYS A 776 -17.74 35.54 -2.93
C LYS A 776 -18.38 36.41 -1.83
N PRO A 777 -19.63 36.17 -1.38
CA PRO A 777 -20.23 36.98 -0.31
C PRO A 777 -19.48 36.90 1.01
N ALA A 778 -18.92 35.73 1.35
CA ALA A 778 -18.14 35.54 2.56
C ALA A 778 -16.82 36.32 2.49
N CYS A 779 -16.09 36.25 1.38
CA CYS A 779 -14.86 37.02 1.18
C CYS A 779 -15.14 38.53 1.21
N LYS A 780 -16.22 39.00 0.55
CA LYS A 780 -16.64 40.41 0.61
C LYS A 780 -16.98 40.89 2.01
N SER A 781 -17.33 40.01 2.95
CA SER A 781 -17.54 40.40 4.35
C SER A 781 -16.25 40.79 5.09
N THR A 782 -15.08 40.53 4.50
CA THR A 782 -13.76 40.80 5.08
C THR A 782 -13.11 42.09 4.56
N VAL A 783 -13.83 42.89 3.77
CA VAL A 783 -13.35 44.16 3.20
C VAL A 783 -12.83 45.09 4.30
N ARG A 784 -11.66 45.68 4.05
CA ARG A 784 -11.01 46.65 4.94
C ARG A 784 -10.24 47.70 4.13
N PRO A 785 -9.78 48.81 4.74
CA PRO A 785 -8.89 49.74 4.06
C PRO A 785 -7.66 49.00 3.49
N GLY A 786 -7.40 49.23 2.20
CA GLY A 786 -6.35 48.56 1.43
C GLY A 786 -6.77 47.31 0.68
N CYS A 787 -7.99 46.80 0.85
CA CYS A 787 -8.44 45.52 0.29
C CYS A 787 -9.95 45.52 -0.03
N ASP A 788 -10.31 45.26 -1.28
CA ASP A 788 -11.70 45.10 -1.73
C ASP A 788 -12.23 43.66 -1.66
N ALA A 789 -11.38 42.71 -1.25
CA ALA A 789 -11.68 41.28 -1.08
C ALA A 789 -12.43 40.67 -2.28
N ASP A 790 -12.06 41.08 -3.51
CA ASP A 790 -12.63 40.53 -4.74
C ASP A 790 -11.94 39.24 -5.16
N LEU A 791 -12.73 38.22 -5.50
CA LEU A 791 -12.22 36.94 -6.01
C LEU A 791 -12.32 36.91 -7.54
N GLY A 792 -11.26 36.44 -8.21
CA GLY A 792 -11.25 36.24 -9.68
C GLY A 792 -10.05 36.80 -10.43
N GLY A 793 -9.11 37.46 -9.74
CA GLY A 793 -7.80 37.83 -10.30
C GLY A 793 -6.75 36.72 -10.09
N PHE A 794 -5.65 36.74 -10.87
CA PHE A 794 -4.51 35.82 -10.70
C PHE A 794 -3.74 36.02 -9.38
N GLY A 795 -4.08 37.04 -8.59
CA GLY A 795 -3.51 37.32 -7.28
C GLY A 795 -4.30 38.39 -6.53
N GLY A 796 -4.26 38.34 -5.21
CA GLY A 796 -4.87 39.34 -4.34
C GLY A 796 -4.03 40.61 -4.29
N LEU A 797 -4.67 41.78 -4.39
CA LEU A 797 -4.01 43.08 -4.31
C LEU A 797 -4.28 43.72 -2.95
N PHE A 798 -3.24 44.33 -2.37
CA PHE A 798 -3.37 45.08 -1.12
C PHE A 798 -2.65 46.43 -1.20
N ASP A 799 -3.37 47.51 -0.97
CA ASP A 799 -2.83 48.88 -0.92
C ASP A 799 -2.40 49.25 0.51
N LEU A 800 -1.08 49.20 0.74
CA LEU A 800 -0.47 49.57 2.01
C LEU A 800 -0.71 51.03 2.38
N ALA A 801 -0.71 51.94 1.42
CA ALA A 801 -0.91 53.35 1.69
C ALA A 801 -2.34 53.62 2.17
N ALA A 802 -3.33 53.03 1.50
CA ALA A 802 -4.73 53.09 1.90
C ALA A 802 -5.00 52.44 3.27
N ALA A 803 -4.21 51.43 3.64
CA ALA A 803 -4.26 50.80 4.97
C ALA A 803 -3.51 51.59 6.07
N GLY A 804 -2.88 52.72 5.76
CA GLY A 804 -2.16 53.56 6.73
C GLY A 804 -0.67 53.23 6.90
N PHE A 805 -0.10 52.41 6.02
CA PHE A 805 1.28 51.91 6.06
C PHE A 805 2.16 52.47 4.93
N ALA A 806 1.95 53.73 4.53
CA ALA A 806 2.72 54.42 3.48
C ALA A 806 4.17 54.81 3.88
N SER A 807 4.58 54.54 5.12
CA SER A 807 5.91 54.90 5.63
C SER A 807 7.02 54.08 4.95
N PRO A 808 8.21 54.67 4.68
CA PRO A 808 9.38 53.90 4.26
C PRO A 808 9.89 52.92 5.34
N ASP A 809 9.48 53.10 6.59
CA ASP A 809 9.83 52.22 7.72
C ASP A 809 8.83 51.06 7.89
N THR A 810 7.82 50.93 7.02
CA THR A 810 6.90 49.79 7.02
C THR A 810 7.63 48.50 6.64
N ILE A 811 7.46 47.46 7.45
CA ILE A 811 7.94 46.09 7.21
C ILE A 811 6.73 45.18 7.11
N LEU A 812 6.77 44.26 6.13
CA LEU A 812 5.79 43.18 6.02
C LEU A 812 6.24 41.95 6.79
N ILE A 813 5.30 41.31 7.48
CA ILE A 813 5.49 40.05 8.19
C ILE A 813 4.60 39.01 7.54
N GLY A 814 5.17 37.87 7.17
CA GLY A 814 4.43 36.69 6.70
C GLY A 814 4.39 35.62 7.78
N ALA A 815 3.22 35.00 7.96
CA ALA A 815 3.03 33.83 8.81
C ALA A 815 2.26 32.76 8.04
N THR A 816 2.66 31.50 8.21
CA THR A 816 2.09 30.36 7.49
C THR A 816 1.97 29.19 8.44
N ASP A 817 0.78 28.60 8.50
CA ASP A 817 0.51 27.41 9.30
C ASP A 817 -0.72 26.66 8.77
N GLY A 818 -0.97 25.46 9.29
CA GLY A 818 -2.15 24.64 9.02
C GLY A 818 -2.99 24.38 10.27
N VAL A 819 -4.06 23.59 10.12
CA VAL A 819 -4.89 23.13 11.25
C VAL A 819 -4.36 21.81 11.86
N GLY A 820 -3.69 20.98 11.05
CA GLY A 820 -3.15 19.70 11.50
C GLY A 820 -4.21 18.64 11.78
N THR A 821 -3.90 17.68 12.66
CA THR A 821 -4.70 16.45 12.83
C THR A 821 -6.07 16.65 13.49
N LYS A 822 -6.41 17.88 13.91
CA LYS A 822 -7.77 18.27 14.31
C LYS A 822 -8.77 18.11 13.16
N LEU A 823 -8.33 18.30 11.90
CA LEU A 823 -9.14 18.08 10.70
C LEU A 823 -9.73 16.68 10.64
N LYS A 824 -9.03 15.67 11.16
CA LYS A 824 -9.53 14.29 11.14
C LYS A 824 -10.78 14.11 12.00
N ILE A 825 -10.93 14.89 13.07
CA ILE A 825 -12.15 14.88 13.89
C ILE A 825 -13.30 15.48 13.09
N ALA A 826 -13.08 16.67 12.50
CA ALA A 826 -14.06 17.38 11.67
C ALA A 826 -14.56 16.49 10.52
N GLN A 827 -13.65 15.84 9.80
CA GLN A 827 -13.94 14.89 8.71
C GLN A 827 -14.70 13.66 9.19
N THR A 828 -14.35 13.12 10.36
CA THR A 828 -15.00 11.91 10.90
C THR A 828 -16.46 12.17 11.28
N VAL A 829 -16.77 13.35 11.82
CA VAL A 829 -18.14 13.69 12.26
C VAL A 829 -18.94 14.50 11.23
N GLY A 830 -18.31 14.92 10.13
CA GLY A 830 -18.92 15.76 9.10
C GLY A 830 -19.25 17.18 9.56
N ASP A 831 -18.56 17.70 10.58
CA ASP A 831 -18.70 19.08 11.06
C ASP A 831 -17.43 19.89 10.77
N HIS A 832 -17.50 20.68 9.71
CA HIS A 832 -16.40 21.49 9.20
C HIS A 832 -16.47 22.94 9.69
N ARG A 833 -17.44 23.28 10.54
CA ARG A 833 -17.59 24.65 11.05
C ARG A 833 -16.43 24.97 11.99
N GLY A 834 -15.89 26.18 11.86
CA GLY A 834 -14.88 26.69 12.80
C GLY A 834 -13.44 26.25 12.50
N VAL A 835 -13.18 25.20 11.70
CA VAL A 835 -11.81 24.81 11.31
C VAL A 835 -11.11 25.90 10.48
N GLY A 836 -11.87 26.72 9.76
CA GLY A 836 -11.33 27.91 9.09
C GLY A 836 -10.91 29.01 10.08
N ILE A 837 -11.58 29.13 11.22
CA ILE A 837 -11.18 30.06 12.29
C ILE A 837 -9.87 29.56 12.93
N ASP A 838 -9.75 28.25 13.15
CA ASP A 838 -8.50 27.62 13.59
C ASP A 838 -7.34 27.98 12.65
N LEU A 839 -7.53 27.83 11.34
CA LEU A 839 -6.51 28.13 10.33
C LEU A 839 -6.03 29.59 10.41
N VAL A 840 -6.98 30.53 10.48
CA VAL A 840 -6.65 31.95 10.61
C VAL A 840 -5.94 32.21 11.93
N ALA A 841 -6.42 31.65 13.04
CA ALA A 841 -5.86 31.84 14.37
C ALA A 841 -4.39 31.41 14.45
N MET A 842 -4.04 30.25 13.88
CA MET A 842 -2.68 29.73 13.86
C MET A 842 -1.72 30.71 13.17
N CYS A 843 -2.14 31.36 12.08
CA CYS A 843 -1.29 32.30 11.36
C CYS A 843 -1.26 33.70 11.99
N VAL A 844 -2.43 34.29 12.28
CA VAL A 844 -2.49 35.70 12.70
C VAL A 844 -2.00 35.90 14.13
N ASN A 845 -2.13 34.91 15.00
CA ASN A 845 -1.60 34.99 16.36
C ASN A 845 -0.06 34.95 16.34
N ASP A 846 0.56 34.17 15.45
CA ASP A 846 2.01 34.16 15.27
C ASP A 846 2.53 35.46 14.64
N LEU A 847 1.71 36.07 13.77
CA LEU A 847 2.02 37.35 13.16
C LEU A 847 2.06 38.48 14.19
N ILE A 848 1.05 38.58 15.06
CA ILE A 848 1.00 39.66 16.08
C ILE A 848 2.11 39.51 17.13
N VAL A 849 2.71 38.32 17.29
CA VAL A 849 3.86 38.10 18.19
C VAL A 849 5.05 38.97 17.80
N ALA A 850 5.24 39.25 16.51
CA ALA A 850 6.26 40.17 15.99
C ALA A 850 5.82 41.65 16.03
N GLY A 851 4.62 41.95 16.54
CA GLY A 851 4.05 43.30 16.62
C GLY A 851 3.29 43.76 15.37
N GLY A 852 3.05 42.87 14.41
CA GLY A 852 2.35 43.22 13.16
C GLY A 852 0.85 43.37 13.30
N GLU A 853 0.26 44.33 12.58
CA GLU A 853 -1.18 44.35 12.31
C GLU A 853 -1.48 43.40 11.13
N PRO A 854 -2.33 42.37 11.29
CA PRO A 854 -2.75 41.52 10.16
C PRO A 854 -3.40 42.38 9.08
N LEU A 855 -2.99 42.22 7.82
CA LEU A 855 -3.52 42.97 6.67
C LEU A 855 -4.45 42.11 5.84
N PHE A 856 -3.93 40.98 5.35
CA PHE A 856 -4.70 40.06 4.51
C PHE A 856 -4.32 38.60 4.76
N PHE A 857 -5.17 37.72 4.26
CA PHE A 857 -5.07 36.27 4.37
C PHE A 857 -5.28 35.62 3.01
N LEU A 858 -4.53 34.55 2.76
CA LEU A 858 -4.74 33.64 1.65
C LEU A 858 -4.88 32.22 2.19
N ASP A 859 -5.80 31.45 1.62
CA ASP A 859 -6.01 30.04 1.98
C ASP A 859 -5.62 29.07 0.86
N TYR A 860 -5.25 27.86 1.25
CA TYR A 860 -5.00 26.74 0.36
C TYR A 860 -5.84 25.56 0.87
N TYR A 861 -6.90 25.23 0.13
CA TYR A 861 -7.80 24.12 0.38
C TYR A 861 -7.48 22.99 -0.59
N ALA A 862 -6.95 21.88 -0.08
CA ALA A 862 -6.63 20.70 -0.88
C ALA A 862 -7.55 19.54 -0.49
N THR A 863 -8.24 18.92 -1.44
CA THR A 863 -9.17 17.81 -1.18
C THR A 863 -9.01 16.67 -2.16
N GLY A 864 -9.31 15.44 -1.73
CA GLY A 864 -9.35 14.28 -2.63
C GLY A 864 -10.51 14.34 -3.63
N LYS A 865 -11.64 14.91 -3.21
CA LYS A 865 -12.80 15.16 -4.08
C LYS A 865 -13.53 16.41 -3.61
N LEU A 866 -13.76 17.34 -4.52
CA LEU A 866 -14.40 18.61 -4.22
C LEU A 866 -15.90 18.44 -4.03
N THR A 867 -16.36 18.74 -2.83
CA THR A 867 -17.77 18.96 -2.51
C THR A 867 -17.98 20.43 -2.19
N ILE A 868 -18.82 21.09 -2.98
CA ILE A 868 -19.03 22.55 -2.89
C ILE A 868 -19.52 22.95 -1.50
N GLU A 869 -20.43 22.18 -0.92
CA GLU A 869 -21.02 22.46 0.40
C GLU A 869 -19.97 22.42 1.52
N GLU A 870 -19.12 21.40 1.54
CA GLU A 870 -18.04 21.25 2.53
C GLU A 870 -17.02 22.37 2.40
N ALA A 871 -16.50 22.59 1.19
CA ALA A 871 -15.49 23.61 0.92
C ALA A 871 -16.03 25.01 1.23
N ALA A 872 -17.30 25.29 0.90
CA ALA A 872 -17.93 26.56 1.24
C ALA A 872 -18.02 26.78 2.75
N VAL A 873 -18.39 25.78 3.55
CA VAL A 873 -18.43 25.90 5.02
C VAL A 873 -17.05 26.18 5.61
N VAL A 874 -16.01 25.54 5.06
CA VAL A 874 -14.63 25.79 5.48
C VAL A 874 -14.21 27.23 5.16
N VAL A 875 -14.39 27.68 3.91
CA VAL A 875 -14.02 29.04 3.49
C VAL A 875 -14.85 30.11 4.20
N GLU A 876 -16.13 29.87 4.45
CA GLU A 876 -16.96 30.76 5.28
C GLU A 876 -16.42 30.88 6.71
N SER A 877 -15.91 29.79 7.26
CA SER A 877 -15.25 29.79 8.57
C SER A 877 -13.91 30.56 8.53
N ILE A 878 -13.16 30.49 7.43
CA ILE A 878 -11.94 31.30 7.22
C ILE A 878 -12.32 32.79 7.18
N ALA A 879 -13.36 33.15 6.43
CA ALA A 879 -13.84 34.53 6.35
C ALA A 879 -14.29 35.08 7.72
N GLU A 880 -14.95 34.25 8.56
CA GLU A 880 -15.25 34.60 9.95
C GLU A 880 -13.97 34.84 10.76
N GLY A 881 -12.96 33.96 10.65
CA GLY A 881 -11.66 34.14 11.28
C GLY A 881 -11.00 35.46 10.86
N CYS A 882 -11.00 35.78 9.56
CA CYS A 882 -10.46 37.03 9.02
C CYS A 882 -11.18 38.26 9.59
N ARG A 883 -12.52 38.22 9.75
CA ARG A 883 -13.29 39.30 10.41
C ARG A 883 -12.93 39.46 11.89
N GLN A 884 -12.67 38.37 12.61
CA GLN A 884 -12.20 38.45 13.99
C GLN A 884 -10.82 39.09 14.06
N ALA A 885 -9.93 38.71 13.14
CA ALA A 885 -8.56 39.23 13.01
C ALA A 885 -8.46 40.62 12.37
N ASN A 886 -9.55 41.15 11.80
CA ASN A 886 -9.56 42.40 11.04
C ASN A 886 -8.59 42.40 9.83
N CYS A 887 -8.49 41.27 9.12
CA CYS A 887 -7.76 41.15 7.86
C CYS A 887 -8.70 40.80 6.70
N GLY A 888 -8.28 41.11 5.48
CA GLY A 888 -9.03 40.76 4.26
C GLY A 888 -8.70 39.36 3.77
N LEU A 889 -9.71 38.55 3.44
CA LEU A 889 -9.52 37.31 2.68
C LEU A 889 -9.48 37.67 1.19
N ILE A 890 -8.28 37.75 0.62
CA ILE A 890 -8.05 38.37 -0.70
C ILE A 890 -7.80 37.37 -1.82
N GLY A 891 -7.94 36.09 -1.53
CA GLY A 891 -7.72 35.01 -2.49
C GLY A 891 -7.32 33.74 -1.78
N GLY A 892 -7.17 32.70 -2.58
CA GLY A 892 -6.79 31.38 -2.13
C GLY A 892 -6.83 30.42 -3.30
N GLU A 893 -6.43 29.18 -3.06
CA GLU A 893 -6.46 28.12 -4.06
C GLU A 893 -7.29 26.96 -3.53
N THR A 894 -8.19 26.45 -4.37
CA THR A 894 -8.93 25.21 -4.10
C THR A 894 -8.47 24.15 -5.09
N ALA A 895 -7.73 23.16 -4.59
CA ALA A 895 -7.14 22.10 -5.39
C ALA A 895 -7.83 20.76 -5.12
N GLU A 896 -8.45 20.18 -6.15
CA GLU A 896 -8.88 18.78 -6.14
C GLU A 896 -7.68 17.91 -6.57
N MET A 897 -7.25 17.00 -5.69
CA MET A 897 -6.05 16.17 -5.86
C MET A 897 -6.33 14.71 -5.45
N PRO A 898 -7.13 13.97 -6.24
CA PRO A 898 -7.61 12.61 -5.91
C PRO A 898 -6.51 11.56 -5.77
N SER A 899 -5.30 11.82 -6.29
CA SER A 899 -4.13 10.95 -6.14
C SER A 899 -3.29 11.25 -4.90
N MET A 900 -3.53 12.39 -4.23
CA MET A 900 -2.79 12.82 -3.04
C MET A 900 -3.62 12.68 -1.76
N TYR A 901 -4.92 12.96 -1.83
CA TYR A 901 -5.85 12.84 -0.69
C TYR A 901 -6.96 11.83 -1.00
N PRO A 902 -7.35 10.94 -0.05
CA PRO A 902 -8.52 10.10 -0.19
C PRO A 902 -9.81 10.90 -0.37
N ALA A 903 -10.83 10.30 -1.00
CA ALA A 903 -12.15 10.93 -1.09
C ALA A 903 -12.74 11.18 0.31
N GLY A 904 -13.25 12.40 0.55
CA GLY A 904 -13.76 12.84 1.85
C GLY A 904 -12.68 13.33 2.82
N GLU A 905 -11.41 13.38 2.39
CA GLU A 905 -10.32 14.00 3.16
C GLU A 905 -9.81 15.26 2.48
N TYR A 906 -9.51 16.27 3.28
CA TYR A 906 -8.91 17.54 2.86
C TYR A 906 -7.85 18.03 3.85
N ASP A 907 -6.94 18.87 3.36
CA ASP A 907 -5.95 19.59 4.17
C ASP A 907 -6.06 21.10 3.93
N LEU A 908 -5.63 21.87 4.92
CA LEU A 908 -5.72 23.33 4.94
C LEU A 908 -4.37 23.95 5.29
N ALA A 909 -3.92 24.87 4.44
CA ALA A 909 -2.82 25.78 4.75
C ALA A 909 -3.26 27.23 4.61
N GLY A 910 -2.72 28.10 5.47
CA GLY A 910 -3.09 29.49 5.59
C GLY A 910 -1.87 30.38 5.52
N PHE A 911 -2.02 31.56 4.92
CA PHE A 911 -0.96 32.52 4.75
C PHE A 911 -1.47 33.90 5.17
N ALA A 912 -0.99 34.38 6.32
CA ALA A 912 -1.30 35.72 6.81
C ALA A 912 -0.14 36.67 6.48
N VAL A 913 -0.47 37.85 5.96
CA VAL A 913 0.49 38.95 5.80
C VAL A 913 0.03 40.13 6.63
N GLY A 914 0.97 40.77 7.31
CA GLY A 914 0.73 41.92 8.16
C GLY A 914 1.81 42.97 8.00
N ALA A 915 1.61 44.11 8.64
CA ALA A 915 2.55 45.22 8.60
C ALA A 915 2.89 45.73 10.00
N VAL A 916 4.15 46.13 10.17
CA VAL A 916 4.68 46.74 11.38
C VAL A 916 5.63 47.85 10.99
N ILE A 917 5.76 48.88 11.83
CA ILE A 917 6.82 49.88 11.67
C ILE A 917 8.10 49.31 12.25
N LYS A 918 9.23 49.46 11.56
CA LYS A 918 10.53 48.88 11.95
C LYS A 918 10.92 49.10 13.42
N GLY A 919 10.59 50.26 14.00
CA GLY A 919 10.87 50.58 15.39
C GLY A 919 9.96 49.90 16.42
N ASP A 920 8.89 49.26 15.98
CA ASP A 920 7.84 48.64 16.81
C ASP A 920 7.83 47.11 16.72
N VAL A 921 8.82 46.52 16.02
CA VAL A 921 9.00 45.06 15.93
C VAL A 921 9.31 44.47 17.30
N LEU A 922 8.64 43.37 17.63
CA LEU A 922 8.89 42.58 18.83
C LEU A 922 9.71 41.30 18.51
N PRO A 923 10.43 40.73 19.49
CA PRO A 923 10.62 41.24 20.86
C PRO A 923 11.61 42.42 20.91
N VAL A 924 11.39 43.33 21.86
CA VAL A 924 12.41 44.29 22.30
C VAL A 924 13.17 43.74 23.51
N ALA A 925 14.32 44.34 23.84
CA ALA A 925 15.20 43.86 24.91
C ALA A 925 14.46 43.61 26.23
N LEU A 926 14.45 42.35 26.66
CA LEU A 926 13.89 41.90 27.94
C LEU A 926 14.88 42.11 29.08
N SER A 927 14.39 42.14 30.31
CA SER A 927 15.21 42.37 31.50
C SER A 927 14.68 41.57 32.69
N PRO A 928 15.56 41.10 33.60
CA PRO A 928 15.12 40.49 34.85
C PRO A 928 14.15 41.42 35.59
N GLY A 929 13.03 40.86 36.06
CA GLY A 929 11.94 41.60 36.72
C GLY A 929 10.78 41.98 35.80
N ASP A 930 10.90 41.81 34.48
CA ASP A 930 9.74 41.93 33.57
C ASP A 930 8.65 40.93 33.97
N VAL A 931 7.39 41.37 33.88
CA VAL A 931 6.21 40.60 34.29
C VAL A 931 5.70 39.77 33.13
N VAL A 932 5.34 38.52 33.42
CA VAL A 932 4.76 37.57 32.47
C VAL A 932 3.28 37.40 32.78
N LEU A 933 2.42 37.80 31.83
CA LEU A 933 0.98 37.62 31.89
C LEU A 933 0.53 36.53 30.90
N GLY A 934 -0.56 35.83 31.22
CA GLY A 934 -1.18 34.83 30.38
C GLY A 934 -2.65 35.16 30.08
N LEU A 935 -3.05 35.02 28.81
CA LEU A 935 -4.44 35.06 28.38
C LEU A 935 -4.97 33.64 28.20
N LYS A 936 -6.25 33.44 28.54
CA LYS A 936 -6.90 32.14 28.50
C LYS A 936 -7.20 31.70 27.06
N SER A 937 -7.00 30.41 26.79
CA SER A 937 -7.48 29.76 25.57
C SER A 937 -8.97 29.44 25.62
N SER A 938 -9.61 29.30 24.45
CA SER A 938 -10.98 28.79 24.30
C SER A 938 -11.09 27.27 24.52
N GLY A 939 -10.00 26.53 24.36
CA GLY A 939 -9.94 25.07 24.44
C GLY A 939 -8.54 24.58 24.08
N VAL A 940 -8.46 23.37 23.54
CA VAL A 940 -7.23 22.83 22.97
C VAL A 940 -6.96 23.54 21.63
N HIS A 941 -5.81 24.17 21.49
CA HIS A 941 -5.38 24.77 20.21
C HIS A 941 -5.13 23.68 19.16
N SER A 942 -5.15 24.04 17.88
CA SER A 942 -5.09 23.08 16.75
C SER A 942 -3.90 22.10 16.78
N ASN A 943 -2.77 22.50 17.35
CA ASN A 943 -1.61 21.63 17.53
C ASN A 943 -1.74 20.72 18.76
N GLY A 944 -1.28 19.46 18.64
CA GLY A 944 -1.33 18.46 19.71
C GLY A 944 -2.49 17.47 19.62
N PHE A 945 -3.36 17.59 18.60
CA PHE A 945 -4.53 16.72 18.41
C PHE A 945 -4.18 15.25 18.12
N SER A 946 -2.95 14.93 17.72
CA SER A 946 -2.49 13.54 17.62
C SER A 946 -2.48 12.84 18.98
N LEU A 947 -2.03 13.53 20.05
CA LEU A 947 -2.08 13.01 21.41
C LEU A 947 -3.53 12.92 21.91
N VAL A 948 -4.34 13.96 21.69
CA VAL A 948 -5.76 13.99 22.07
C VAL A 948 -6.52 12.80 21.46
N ARG A 949 -6.36 12.56 20.16
CA ARG A 949 -7.00 11.43 19.46
C ARG A 949 -6.52 10.09 20.00
N LYS A 950 -5.23 9.96 20.33
CA LYS A 950 -4.69 8.72 20.90
C LYS A 950 -5.29 8.41 22.27
N ILE A 951 -5.48 9.42 23.11
CA ILE A 951 -6.11 9.27 24.43
C ILE A 951 -7.56 8.82 24.27
N ILE A 952 -8.32 9.42 23.36
CA ILE A 952 -9.71 9.04 23.08
C ILE A 952 -9.79 7.57 22.60
N GLU A 953 -8.87 7.15 21.73
CA GLU A 953 -8.77 5.77 21.26
C GLU A 953 -8.49 4.79 22.41
N LEU A 954 -7.56 5.12 23.31
CA LEU A 954 -7.22 4.28 24.47
C LEU A 954 -8.38 4.14 25.46
N GLU A 955 -9.17 5.19 25.63
CA GLU A 955 -10.39 5.16 26.45
C GLU A 955 -11.56 4.46 25.74
N GLY A 956 -11.41 4.05 24.47
CA GLY A 956 -12.43 3.36 23.71
C GLY A 956 -13.66 4.23 23.35
N MET A 957 -13.52 5.56 23.39
CA MET A 957 -14.62 6.50 23.17
C MET A 957 -14.79 6.86 21.69
N GLN A 958 -16.02 7.16 21.28
CA GLN A 958 -16.36 7.70 19.97
C GLN A 958 -16.54 9.22 20.05
N PHE A 959 -16.25 9.94 18.96
CA PHE A 959 -16.37 11.41 18.95
C PHE A 959 -17.80 11.92 19.17
N THR A 960 -18.81 11.08 18.95
CA THR A 960 -20.23 11.37 19.20
C THR A 960 -20.66 11.13 20.64
N ASP A 961 -19.80 10.56 21.49
CA ASP A 961 -20.11 10.33 22.90
C ASP A 961 -20.12 11.66 23.67
N ALA A 962 -20.84 11.70 24.81
CA ALA A 962 -20.84 12.87 25.69
C ALA A 962 -19.43 13.19 26.19
N ALA A 963 -19.05 14.47 26.18
CA ALA A 963 -17.75 14.90 26.66
C ALA A 963 -17.67 14.73 28.19
N PRO A 964 -16.78 13.88 28.73
CA PRO A 964 -16.74 13.54 30.15
C PRO A 964 -16.23 14.68 31.05
N PHE A 965 -15.75 15.75 30.43
CA PHE A 965 -15.25 16.96 31.08
C PHE A 965 -16.18 18.18 30.86
N ASP A 966 -17.38 17.96 30.31
CA ASP A 966 -18.33 19.01 29.99
C ASP A 966 -19.76 18.68 30.43
N ASP A 967 -20.22 19.36 31.47
CA ASP A 967 -21.56 19.17 32.05
C ASP A 967 -22.70 19.78 31.20
N SER A 968 -22.38 20.48 30.10
CA SER A 968 -23.38 21.10 29.22
C SER A 968 -24.08 20.11 28.26
N GLY A 969 -23.63 18.84 28.23
CA GLY A 969 -24.19 17.79 27.37
C GLY A 969 -23.66 17.81 25.94
N ARG A 970 -22.58 18.55 25.67
CA ARG A 970 -21.85 18.54 24.40
C ARG A 970 -21.20 17.18 24.14
N THR A 971 -21.07 16.81 22.87
CA THR A 971 -20.28 15.63 22.47
C THR A 971 -18.78 15.92 22.59
N LEU A 972 -17.96 14.86 22.58
CA LEU A 972 -16.49 14.98 22.48
C LEU A 972 -16.08 15.82 21.26
N ALA A 973 -16.70 15.59 20.10
CA ALA A 973 -16.48 16.39 18.91
C ALA A 973 -16.82 17.87 19.13
N ASP A 974 -18.01 18.19 19.64
CA ASP A 974 -18.43 19.58 19.86
C ASP A 974 -17.48 20.34 20.80
N ALA A 975 -16.99 19.67 21.84
CA ALA A 975 -16.08 20.28 22.79
C ALA A 975 -14.67 20.46 22.19
N LEU A 976 -14.16 19.46 21.48
CA LEU A 976 -12.81 19.46 20.92
C LEU A 976 -12.69 20.29 19.63
N LEU A 977 -13.77 20.43 18.86
CA LEU A 977 -13.83 21.29 17.68
C LEU A 977 -14.04 22.78 18.03
N THR A 978 -14.08 23.14 19.31
CA THR A 978 -14.04 24.55 19.73
C THR A 978 -12.85 25.25 19.05
N PRO A 979 -13.06 26.35 18.29
CA PRO A 979 -11.99 26.99 17.55
C PRO A 979 -10.92 27.61 18.46
N THR A 980 -9.68 27.59 17.98
CA THR A 980 -8.53 28.32 18.54
C THR A 980 -8.85 29.80 18.59
N ARG A 981 -8.59 30.43 19.74
CA ARG A 981 -8.94 31.84 19.98
C ARG A 981 -8.03 32.77 19.16
N ILE A 982 -8.63 33.77 18.52
CA ILE A 982 -7.92 34.86 17.83
C ILE A 982 -7.73 36.03 18.80
N TYR A 983 -6.48 36.40 19.09
CA TYR A 983 -6.16 37.43 20.11
C TYR A 983 -5.96 38.83 19.54
N VAL A 984 -6.08 39.02 18.23
CA VAL A 984 -5.74 40.28 17.55
C VAL A 984 -6.45 41.48 18.17
N ARG A 985 -7.77 41.42 18.39
CA ARG A 985 -8.54 42.54 18.98
C ARG A 985 -8.08 42.90 20.39
N ALA A 986 -7.66 41.92 21.18
CA ALA A 986 -7.17 42.13 22.53
C ALA A 986 -5.75 42.72 22.55
N ILE A 987 -4.89 42.30 21.62
CA ILE A 987 -3.45 42.64 21.62
C ILE A 987 -3.15 43.94 20.85
N MET A 988 -3.87 44.23 19.77
CA MET A 988 -3.59 45.42 18.94
C MET A 988 -3.60 46.76 19.71
N PRO A 989 -4.51 47.02 20.67
CA PRO A 989 -4.44 48.24 21.48
C PRO A 989 -3.14 48.36 22.29
N LEU A 990 -2.63 47.24 22.81
CA LEU A 990 -1.39 47.21 23.60
C LEU A 990 -0.15 47.45 22.73
N LEU A 991 -0.14 46.89 21.51
CA LEU A 991 0.91 47.15 20.52
C LEU A 991 0.92 48.62 20.10
N LYS A 992 -0.24 49.21 19.79
CA LYS A 992 -0.38 50.64 19.44
C LYS A 992 0.07 51.57 20.58
N ALA A 993 -0.18 51.17 21.82
CA ALA A 993 0.27 51.89 23.02
C ALA A 993 1.73 51.58 23.42
N LYS A 994 2.45 50.72 22.69
CA LYS A 994 3.84 50.31 22.95
C LYS A 994 4.07 49.80 24.37
N LEU A 995 3.10 49.03 24.87
CA LEU A 995 3.14 48.51 26.24
C LEU A 995 3.91 47.19 26.34
N LEU A 996 3.98 46.43 25.25
CA LEU A 996 4.53 45.07 25.22
C LEU A 996 6.02 45.08 24.91
N LYS A 997 6.74 44.14 25.53
CA LYS A 997 8.15 43.86 25.23
C LYS A 997 8.33 42.57 24.43
N ALA A 998 7.51 41.57 24.71
CA ALA A 998 7.43 40.34 23.94
C ALA A 998 6.05 39.71 24.04
N LEU A 999 5.76 38.80 23.12
CA LEU A 999 4.54 38.00 23.05
C LEU A 999 4.93 36.55 22.71
N ALA A 1000 4.13 35.58 23.12
CA ALA A 1000 4.26 34.21 22.63
C ALA A 1000 2.89 33.57 22.50
N HIS A 1001 2.56 33.14 21.27
CA HIS A 1001 1.39 32.31 21.02
C HIS A 1001 1.71 30.89 21.47
N ILE A 1002 0.88 30.32 22.34
CA ILE A 1002 1.14 29.01 22.93
C ILE A 1002 0.37 27.95 22.14
N THR A 1003 1.10 27.17 21.35
CA THR A 1003 0.55 26.13 20.47
C THR A 1003 1.31 24.81 20.66
N GLY A 1004 1.80 24.19 19.59
CA GLY A 1004 2.67 23.01 19.66
C GLY A 1004 4.01 23.39 20.29
N GLY A 1005 4.55 22.53 21.15
CA GLY A 1005 5.71 22.86 21.98
C GLY A 1005 5.36 23.61 23.28
N GLY A 1006 4.09 24.01 23.44
CA GLY A 1006 3.53 24.52 24.69
C GLY A 1006 4.31 25.71 25.27
N LEU A 1007 4.27 25.90 26.59
CA LEU A 1007 5.06 26.96 27.24
C LEU A 1007 6.58 26.73 27.13
N PRO A 1008 7.11 25.50 27.32
CA PRO A 1008 8.55 25.26 27.34
C PRO A 1008 9.27 25.53 26.02
N GLU A 1009 8.61 25.42 24.86
CA GLU A 1009 9.27 25.60 23.56
C GLU A 1009 8.86 26.91 22.84
N ASN A 1010 7.66 27.46 23.12
CA ASN A 1010 7.23 28.71 22.48
C ASN A 1010 7.80 29.95 23.16
N LEU A 1011 7.81 29.99 24.50
CA LEU A 1011 8.28 31.17 25.23
C LEU A 1011 9.78 31.45 25.04
N PRO A 1012 10.69 30.45 24.95
CA PRO A 1012 12.10 30.71 24.64
C PRO A 1012 12.36 31.41 23.32
N ARG A 1013 11.43 31.35 22.35
CA ARG A 1013 11.60 32.01 21.04
C ARG A 1013 11.70 33.54 21.14
N VAL A 1014 11.26 34.11 22.27
CA VAL A 1014 11.35 35.54 22.54
C VAL A 1014 12.32 35.91 23.66
N LEU A 1015 13.03 34.93 24.23
CA LEU A 1015 14.02 35.14 25.29
C LEU A 1015 15.43 35.14 24.72
N SER A 1016 16.30 36.01 25.23
CA SER A 1016 17.73 35.87 25.03
C SER A 1016 18.28 34.70 25.86
N LYS A 1017 19.44 34.15 25.47
CA LYS A 1017 20.00 32.92 26.06
C LYS A 1017 20.31 33.05 27.56
N ASP A 1018 20.51 34.28 28.04
CA ASP A 1018 20.83 34.68 29.41
C ASP A 1018 19.58 34.93 30.28
N LEU A 1019 18.38 34.72 29.75
CA LEU A 1019 17.12 34.90 30.47
C LEU A 1019 16.34 33.60 30.59
N THR A 1020 15.64 33.47 31.72
CA THR A 1020 14.68 32.41 32.01
C THR A 1020 13.37 33.01 32.50
N VAL A 1021 12.25 32.32 32.30
CA VAL A 1021 10.95 32.70 32.85
C VAL A 1021 10.57 31.73 33.95
N HIS A 1022 10.34 32.26 35.14
CA HIS A 1022 9.81 31.50 36.26
C HIS A 1022 8.30 31.72 36.34
N ILE A 1023 7.53 30.65 36.16
CA ILE A 1023 6.08 30.60 36.31
C ILE A 1023 5.77 29.99 37.68
N ASP A 1024 4.92 30.62 38.47
CA ASP A 1024 4.44 30.10 39.74
C ASP A 1024 2.96 29.76 39.63
N VAL A 1025 2.64 28.47 39.58
CA VAL A 1025 1.28 27.99 39.35
C VAL A 1025 0.34 28.41 40.48
N ALA A 1026 0.78 28.29 41.73
CA ALA A 1026 -0.03 28.61 42.90
C ALA A 1026 -0.25 30.12 43.03
N ALA A 1027 0.80 30.93 42.87
CA ALA A 1027 0.71 32.38 42.99
C ALA A 1027 -0.02 33.04 41.81
N SER A 1028 -0.02 32.40 40.63
CA SER A 1028 -0.72 32.90 39.45
C SER A 1028 -2.22 32.63 39.45
N GLY A 1029 -2.71 31.71 40.29
CA GLY A 1029 -4.10 31.24 40.26
C GLY A 1029 -4.42 30.42 39.01
N TRP A 1030 -3.41 29.86 38.35
CA TRP A 1030 -3.60 29.08 37.13
C TRP A 1030 -4.19 27.71 37.46
N ALA A 1031 -5.49 27.57 37.21
CA ALA A 1031 -6.20 26.31 37.29
C ALA A 1031 -6.29 25.64 35.92
N LEU A 1032 -6.03 24.33 35.85
CA LEU A 1032 -6.12 23.58 34.61
C LEU A 1032 -7.59 23.47 34.17
N PRO A 1033 -7.95 23.83 32.92
CA PRO A 1033 -9.33 23.69 32.46
C PRO A 1033 -9.78 22.22 32.39
N PRO A 1034 -11.09 21.92 32.52
CA PRO A 1034 -11.60 20.55 32.60
C PRO A 1034 -11.14 19.61 31.50
N VAL A 1035 -11.09 20.07 30.25
CA VAL A 1035 -10.60 19.26 29.12
C VAL A 1035 -9.15 18.80 29.30
N PHE A 1036 -8.26 19.66 29.81
CA PHE A 1036 -6.86 19.29 30.02
C PHE A 1036 -6.68 18.44 31.29
N LYS A 1037 -7.51 18.65 32.32
CA LYS A 1037 -7.57 17.75 33.49
C LYS A 1037 -7.92 16.33 33.09
N TRP A 1038 -8.95 16.20 32.25
CA TRP A 1038 -9.36 14.92 31.72
C TRP A 1038 -8.28 14.30 30.83
N LEU A 1039 -7.69 15.05 29.89
CA LEU A 1039 -6.59 14.54 29.05
C LEU A 1039 -5.39 14.06 29.89
N LYS A 1040 -5.02 14.80 30.93
CA LYS A 1040 -3.96 14.42 31.87
C LYS A 1040 -4.29 13.10 32.58
N ALA A 1041 -5.51 12.98 33.10
CA ALA A 1041 -5.95 11.81 33.85
C ALA A 1041 -6.15 10.56 32.98
N ALA A 1042 -6.93 10.67 31.90
CA ALA A 1042 -7.23 9.58 30.97
C ALA A 1042 -5.96 9.07 30.28
N GLY A 1043 -5.14 9.99 29.75
CA GLY A 1043 -3.89 9.62 29.08
C GLY A 1043 -2.73 9.27 30.02
N LYS A 1044 -2.90 9.41 31.34
CA LYS A 1044 -1.82 9.36 32.34
C LYS A 1044 -0.61 10.20 31.92
N VAL A 1045 -0.88 11.36 31.32
CA VAL A 1045 0.15 12.22 30.70
C VAL A 1045 0.94 12.93 31.80
N PRO A 1046 2.27 12.74 31.89
CA PRO A 1046 3.10 13.49 32.82
C PRO A 1046 2.97 15.00 32.61
N GLN A 1047 3.07 15.80 33.68
CA GLN A 1047 2.92 17.25 33.60
C GLN A 1047 3.90 17.88 32.58
N GLU A 1048 5.14 17.42 32.53
CA GLU A 1048 6.15 17.93 31.59
C GLU A 1048 5.71 17.73 30.14
N GLU A 1049 5.20 16.55 29.80
CA GLU A 1049 4.70 16.27 28.46
C GLU A 1049 3.43 17.06 28.17
N LEU A 1050 2.50 17.16 29.12
CA LEU A 1050 1.27 17.95 28.95
C LEU A 1050 1.59 19.42 28.65
N LEU A 1051 2.51 20.02 29.41
CA LEU A 1051 2.93 21.42 29.26
C LEU A 1051 3.73 21.69 27.98
N ARG A 1052 4.41 20.66 27.45
CA ARG A 1052 5.16 20.71 26.20
C ARG A 1052 4.27 20.46 24.97
N THR A 1053 3.25 19.61 25.07
CA THR A 1053 2.41 19.29 23.92
C THR A 1053 1.26 20.27 23.75
N LEU A 1054 0.65 20.72 24.86
CA LEU A 1054 -0.61 21.46 24.84
C LEU A 1054 -0.49 22.83 25.52
N ASN A 1055 -1.41 23.71 25.15
CA ASN A 1055 -1.49 25.07 25.67
C ASN A 1055 -1.99 25.16 27.13
N CYS A 1056 -2.53 24.07 27.69
CA CYS A 1056 -2.90 23.94 29.11
C CYS A 1056 -3.78 25.08 29.66
N GLY A 1057 -4.63 25.67 28.82
CA GLY A 1057 -5.50 26.78 29.20
C GLY A 1057 -4.91 28.17 28.99
N ILE A 1058 -3.62 28.29 28.65
CA ILE A 1058 -2.95 29.55 28.33
C ILE A 1058 -2.75 29.61 26.82
N GLY A 1059 -3.39 30.54 26.13
CA GLY A 1059 -3.26 30.64 24.67
C GLY A 1059 -2.28 31.70 24.20
N MET A 1060 -2.04 32.76 24.98
CA MET A 1060 -1.10 33.83 24.64
C MET A 1060 -0.37 34.30 25.89
N VAL A 1061 0.94 34.47 25.80
CA VAL A 1061 1.78 35.03 26.87
C VAL A 1061 2.25 36.43 26.47
N LEU A 1062 2.26 37.35 27.44
CA LEU A 1062 2.66 38.75 27.28
C LEU A 1062 3.77 39.06 28.28
N VAL A 1063 4.85 39.66 27.80
CA VAL A 1063 5.97 40.11 28.64
C VAL A 1063 6.06 41.63 28.59
N LEU A 1064 6.07 42.27 29.74
CA LEU A 1064 6.05 43.73 29.88
C LEU A 1064 6.81 44.21 31.12
N SER A 1065 7.26 45.46 31.08
CA SER A 1065 7.82 46.12 32.25
C SER A 1065 6.79 46.23 33.38
N PRO A 1066 7.18 46.13 34.67
CA PRO A 1066 6.26 46.20 35.81
C PRO A 1066 5.37 47.44 35.84
N ASP A 1067 5.88 48.60 35.44
CA ASP A 1067 5.18 49.89 35.41
C ASP A 1067 4.06 49.94 34.35
N LYS A 1068 4.13 49.08 33.32
CA LYS A 1068 3.16 49.02 32.22
C LYS A 1068 1.99 48.06 32.49
N VAL A 1069 2.05 47.25 33.55
CA VAL A 1069 1.08 46.18 33.84
C VAL A 1069 -0.32 46.70 34.07
N ALA A 1070 -0.48 47.78 34.83
CA ALA A 1070 -1.81 48.33 35.13
C ALA A 1070 -2.51 48.82 33.86
N ALA A 1071 -1.80 49.59 33.02
CA ALA A 1071 -2.32 50.09 31.76
C ALA A 1071 -2.65 48.96 30.77
N ALA A 1072 -1.80 47.92 30.69
CA ALA A 1072 -2.05 46.76 29.84
C ALA A 1072 -3.32 46.00 30.27
N LYS A 1073 -3.51 45.78 31.57
CA LYS A 1073 -4.71 45.13 32.10
C LYS A 1073 -5.98 45.92 31.85
N GLU A 1074 -5.91 47.25 31.93
CA GLU A 1074 -7.06 48.11 31.64
C GLU A 1074 -7.48 48.01 30.16
N LEU A 1075 -6.53 48.07 29.23
CA LEU A 1075 -6.81 47.93 27.79
C LEU A 1075 -7.31 46.51 27.43
N LEU A 1076 -6.76 45.48 28.06
CA LEU A 1076 -7.24 44.10 27.91
C LEU A 1076 -8.70 43.97 28.41
N ALA A 1077 -9.02 44.54 29.58
CA ALA A 1077 -10.38 44.55 30.11
C ALA A 1077 -11.37 45.28 29.19
N GLN A 1078 -10.96 46.40 28.57
CA GLN A 1078 -11.76 47.11 27.56
C GLN A 1078 -12.00 46.27 26.30
N ALA A 1079 -11.06 45.39 25.95
CA ALA A 1079 -11.20 44.43 24.87
C ALA A 1079 -11.97 43.15 25.26
N GLY A 1080 -12.49 43.09 26.49
CA GLY A 1080 -13.26 41.95 27.03
C GLY A 1080 -12.43 40.87 27.72
N GLU A 1081 -11.11 41.05 27.84
CA GLU A 1081 -10.21 40.14 28.56
C GLU A 1081 -10.13 40.54 30.04
N THR A 1082 -10.98 39.95 30.87
CA THR A 1082 -11.07 40.29 32.30
C THR A 1082 -10.29 39.33 33.21
N ASP A 1083 -9.96 38.14 32.70
CA ASP A 1083 -9.47 37.00 33.49
C ASP A 1083 -7.98 36.73 33.20
N ILE A 1084 -7.15 37.76 33.39
CA ILE A 1084 -5.72 37.80 33.02
C ILE A 1084 -4.87 37.22 34.15
N LEU A 1085 -4.13 36.14 33.85
CA LEU A 1085 -3.27 35.47 34.81
C LEU A 1085 -1.91 36.17 34.89
N ARG A 1086 -1.40 36.39 36.10
CA ARG A 1086 -0.01 36.81 36.30
C ARG A 1086 0.82 35.55 36.51
N LEU A 1087 1.35 35.00 35.43
CA LEU A 1087 2.06 33.72 35.42
C LEU A 1087 3.37 33.78 36.22
N GLY A 1088 4.12 34.88 36.09
CA GLY A 1088 5.40 35.00 36.79
C GLY A 1088 6.26 36.16 36.33
N THR A 1089 7.58 35.97 36.33
CA THR A 1089 8.58 37.01 36.03
C THR A 1089 9.76 36.45 35.24
N VAL A 1090 10.34 37.30 34.39
CA VAL A 1090 11.64 37.04 33.76
C VAL A 1090 12.76 37.16 34.81
N GLN A 1091 13.72 36.25 34.78
CA GLN A 1091 14.89 36.22 35.66
C GLN A 1091 16.18 36.01 34.84
N ALA A 1092 17.32 36.31 35.45
CA ALA A 1092 18.62 35.98 34.86
C ALA A 1092 18.82 34.46 34.92
N ARG A 1093 19.19 33.86 33.79
CA ARG A 1093 19.42 32.42 33.67
C ARG A 1093 20.75 32.03 34.31
N VAL A 1094 20.74 30.98 35.12
CA VAL A 1094 21.91 30.43 35.82
C VAL A 1094 22.32 29.10 35.20
N GLY A 1095 23.52 29.05 34.62
CA GLY A 1095 24.07 27.83 34.01
C GLY A 1095 23.20 27.31 32.85
N ASP A 1096 22.95 26.00 32.85
CA ASP A 1096 22.20 25.30 31.80
C ASP A 1096 20.72 25.05 32.16
N GLU A 1097 20.18 25.75 33.16
CA GLU A 1097 18.77 25.58 33.56
C GLU A 1097 17.80 25.84 32.41
N PRO A 1098 16.60 25.25 32.38
CA PRO A 1098 15.61 25.53 31.32
C PRO A 1098 15.25 27.02 31.23
N GLN A 1099 14.98 27.52 30.02
CA GLN A 1099 14.53 28.92 29.83
C GLN A 1099 13.09 29.17 30.28
N VAL A 1100 12.36 28.11 30.64
CA VAL A 1100 11.03 28.18 31.26
C VAL A 1100 11.00 27.18 32.41
N ILE A 1101 10.78 27.68 33.61
CA ILE A 1101 10.69 26.88 34.83
C ILE A 1101 9.29 27.08 35.41
N VAL A 1102 8.54 25.99 35.56
CA VAL A 1102 7.19 25.99 36.14
C VAL A 1102 7.27 25.45 37.55
N HIS A 1103 7.00 26.31 38.54
CA HIS A 1103 6.98 25.99 39.96
C HIS A 1103 5.57 25.54 40.37
N GLY A 1104 5.45 24.33 40.90
CA GLY A 1104 4.20 23.73 41.35
C GLY A 1104 3.53 22.81 40.31
N GLU A 1105 2.48 22.11 40.73
CA GLU A 1105 1.69 21.27 39.84
C GLU A 1105 0.52 22.03 39.23
N VAL A 1106 0.36 21.90 37.91
CA VAL A 1106 -0.81 22.40 37.19
C VAL A 1106 -1.94 21.38 37.40
N ALA A 1107 -2.89 21.77 38.25
CA ALA A 1107 -3.94 20.91 38.79
C ALA A 1107 -5.35 21.27 38.30
#